data_AF-A0A811YH22-F1
#
_entry.id   AF-A0A811YH22-F1
#
_cell.length_a   1.000
_cell.length_b   1.000
_cell.length_c   1.000
_cell.angle_alpha   90.00
_cell.angle_beta   90.00
_cell.angle_gamma   90.00
#
_symmetry.space_group_name_H-M   'P 1'
#
loop_
_entity.id
_entity.type
_entity.pdbx_description
1 polymer ?
#
loop_
_entity_poly.entity_id
_entity_poly.type
_entity_poly.pdbx_seq_one_letter_code
_entity_poly.pdbx_strand_id
1 'polypeptide(L)'
;MISSLNKDKSRKNNLKTSSETETCRQQTAWPQKASPPPGALHAGSCSPTLEHAPPRLSGLKSGSRAGRRGVEAKRPRGPAPAAFRSRGAPRGGAPGCGRGVASARVAAVAATGASSCGRCCGGRPARGSHGRPVSGPWRRAGRGLAGGWRPGGGGGGGGGGGGGGAGLWLLLPPHVAGGRRAVEFAHSPPPASLSGSPRVTGAMALAETNAAASSLPNGDCGRPGARPGGNRVTVVLGAQWGDEGKGKVVDLLAQDADIVCRCQGGNNAGHTVVVDSVEYDFHLLPSGIINPNVTAFIGNGVVIHLPGLFEEAEKNVQKGKGLEGWEKRLIISDRAHIVFDFHQAADGIQEQQRQEQAGKNLGTTKKGIGPVYSSKAARSGLRMCDLVSDFDGFSERFKVLANQYKSIYPTLEIDIEGELQKLKGYMERIKPMVRDGVYFLYEALHGPPKKILVEGANAALLDIDFGTYPFVTSSNCTVGGVCTGLGMPPQNVGEVYGVVKAYTTRVGIGAFPTEQDNEIGELLQTRGREFGVTTGRKRRCGWLDLVLLKYAHMINGFTALALTKLDILDMFTEIKVGVAYKLDGEIIPHFPANQEVLNKVEVQYKTLPGWNTDISNARTFKELPINAQNYVRFIEDELQIPVKWIGVGKSRESMIQLF
;
A
#
# COMPACT_ATOMS: atom_id res chain seq x y z
N MET A 1 -55.63 7.62 37.05
CA MET A 1 -54.75 8.32 38.03
C MET A 1 -54.11 7.27 38.93
N ILE A 2 -52.90 7.55 39.45
CA ILE A 2 -52.30 7.08 40.72
C ILE A 2 -52.53 5.61 41.16
N SER A 3 -51.44 4.83 41.03
CA SER A 3 -50.95 3.65 41.79
C SER A 3 -51.76 2.96 42.89
N SER A 4 -51.56 1.63 43.01
CA SER A 4 -51.63 0.88 44.27
C SER A 4 -50.69 -0.36 44.30
N LEU A 5 -49.94 -0.53 45.40
CA LEU A 5 -49.62 -1.75 46.20
C LEU A 5 -49.16 -3.06 45.48
N ASN A 6 -48.31 -3.98 46.00
CA ASN A 6 -47.57 -4.22 47.26
C ASN A 6 -46.29 -5.06 46.90
N LYS A 7 -45.15 -5.14 47.64
CA LYS A 7 -44.88 -5.72 48.99
C LYS A 7 -45.25 -7.23 49.11
N ASP A 8 -44.47 -8.13 49.73
CA ASP A 8 -43.17 -8.04 50.44
C ASP A 8 -42.58 -9.45 50.76
N LYS A 9 -41.33 -9.50 51.27
CA LYS A 9 -40.76 -10.52 52.20
C LYS A 9 -40.39 -11.94 51.69
N SER A 10 -39.72 -12.68 52.60
CA SER A 10 -38.84 -13.83 52.31
C SER A 10 -38.70 -14.81 53.50
N ARG A 11 -38.05 -15.97 53.24
CA ARG A 11 -37.47 -16.96 54.19
C ARG A 11 -38.43 -17.71 55.15
N LYS A 12 -38.45 -19.05 55.06
CA LYS A 12 -37.69 -19.94 55.99
C LYS A 12 -37.90 -21.45 55.69
N ASN A 13 -36.80 -22.20 55.82
CA ASN A 13 -36.68 -23.57 56.36
C ASN A 13 -37.44 -24.75 55.71
N ASN A 14 -37.15 -26.02 56.03
CA ASN A 14 -35.90 -26.78 56.32
C ASN A 14 -36.31 -28.22 56.70
N LEU A 15 -35.74 -29.29 56.11
CA LEU A 15 -35.91 -30.68 56.60
C LEU A 15 -34.80 -31.63 56.09
N LYS A 16 -34.70 -32.82 56.70
CA LYS A 16 -33.52 -33.72 56.69
C LYS A 16 -33.95 -35.20 56.62
N THR A 17 -33.00 -36.05 56.14
CA THR A 17 -32.91 -37.52 56.39
C THR A 17 -34.07 -38.39 55.85
N SER A 18 -33.93 -39.70 55.65
CA SER A 18 -32.91 -40.68 56.09
C SER A 18 -32.49 -41.71 55.02
N SER A 19 -31.50 -42.54 55.39
CA SER A 19 -30.84 -43.64 54.66
C SER A 19 -31.70 -44.90 54.43
N GLU A 20 -31.30 -45.77 53.49
CA GLU A 20 -30.83 -47.15 53.78
C GLU A 20 -30.20 -47.87 52.54
N THR A 21 -29.73 -49.11 52.80
CA THR A 21 -29.04 -50.20 52.03
C THR A 21 -29.28 -50.35 50.49
N GLU A 22 -28.52 -51.14 49.69
CA GLU A 22 -27.65 -52.32 49.95
C GLU A 22 -26.53 -52.54 48.86
N THR A 23 -25.85 -53.71 48.82
CA THR A 23 -24.56 -53.93 48.13
C THR A 23 -24.52 -54.87 46.91
N CYS A 24 -23.89 -54.39 45.83
CA CYS A 24 -22.87 -55.08 44.99
C CYS A 24 -23.20 -56.42 44.26
N ARG A 25 -23.36 -56.39 42.92
CA ARG A 25 -22.45 -57.02 41.91
C ARG A 25 -23.06 -57.13 40.49
N GLN A 26 -22.39 -56.51 39.49
CA GLN A 26 -22.07 -57.01 38.12
C GLN A 26 -21.42 -55.84 37.33
N GLN A 27 -20.25 -56.00 36.70
CA GLN A 27 -20.08 -56.31 35.26
C GLN A 27 -20.91 -55.38 34.35
N THR A 28 -20.36 -54.58 33.42
CA THR A 28 -19.11 -54.73 32.62
C THR A 28 -18.44 -53.36 32.33
N ALA A 29 -17.18 -53.38 31.86
CA ALA A 29 -16.43 -52.17 31.49
C ALA A 29 -16.23 -52.04 29.97
N TRP A 30 -16.24 -50.81 29.45
CA TRP A 30 -15.93 -50.48 28.06
C TRP A 30 -14.60 -49.71 27.96
N PRO A 31 -13.67 -50.08 27.05
CA PRO A 31 -12.27 -49.70 27.17
C PRO A 31 -11.88 -48.39 26.47
N GLN A 32 -10.85 -47.74 27.04
CA GLN A 32 -10.03 -46.74 26.36
C GLN A 32 -9.26 -47.35 25.19
N LYS A 33 -8.82 -46.52 24.22
CA LYS A 33 -7.77 -46.88 23.26
C LYS A 33 -6.60 -45.90 23.35
N ALA A 34 -5.41 -46.46 23.57
CA ALA A 34 -4.11 -45.78 23.49
C ALA A 34 -3.21 -46.52 22.49
N SER A 35 -2.17 -45.85 22.01
CA SER A 35 -1.25 -46.35 20.98
C SER A 35 -0.17 -47.30 21.51
N PRO A 36 0.24 -48.31 20.72
CA PRO A 36 1.59 -48.89 20.81
C PRO A 36 2.41 -48.80 19.49
N PRO A 37 3.74 -49.07 19.53
CA PRO A 37 4.70 -48.93 18.42
C PRO A 37 4.98 -50.27 17.66
N PRO A 38 5.91 -50.35 16.67
CA PRO A 38 5.94 -51.46 15.68
C PRO A 38 6.85 -52.65 16.01
N GLY A 39 6.67 -53.76 15.27
CA GLY A 39 7.49 -54.99 15.28
C GLY A 39 7.57 -55.66 13.90
N ALA A 40 8.60 -56.49 13.65
CA ALA A 40 9.08 -56.83 12.30
C ALA A 40 8.98 -58.33 11.90
N LEU A 41 9.45 -58.63 10.68
CA LEU A 41 9.90 -59.92 10.10
C LEU A 41 8.86 -60.92 9.54
N HIS A 42 8.87 -61.07 8.20
CA HIS A 42 9.17 -62.27 7.38
C HIS A 42 8.65 -62.00 5.94
N ALA A 43 9.48 -61.98 4.88
CA ALA A 43 10.25 -63.08 4.26
C ALA A 43 9.38 -64.07 3.46
N GLY A 44 9.41 -63.95 2.12
CA GLY A 44 8.72 -64.86 1.19
C GLY A 44 9.00 -64.49 -0.27
N SER A 45 9.61 -65.40 -1.03
CA SER A 45 10.03 -65.21 -2.43
C SER A 45 9.20 -66.06 -3.39
N CYS A 46 8.96 -65.57 -4.62
CA CYS A 46 9.19 -66.32 -5.88
C CYS A 46 8.69 -65.57 -7.14
N SER A 47 9.34 -65.90 -8.26
CA SER A 47 8.95 -65.64 -9.67
C SER A 47 8.95 -67.03 -10.39
N PRO A 48 8.79 -67.20 -11.74
CA PRO A 48 8.49 -66.23 -12.82
C PRO A 48 7.46 -66.73 -13.90
N THR A 49 7.25 -65.91 -14.95
CA THR A 49 6.91 -66.26 -16.38
C THR A 49 5.72 -67.16 -16.76
N LEU A 50 4.91 -66.70 -17.74
CA LEU A 50 4.69 -67.37 -19.05
C LEU A 50 3.99 -66.43 -20.08
N GLU A 51 3.81 -66.88 -21.33
CA GLU A 51 3.59 -66.02 -22.52
C GLU A 51 2.27 -66.22 -23.30
N HIS A 52 2.04 -65.31 -24.26
CA HIS A 52 1.43 -65.51 -25.61
C HIS A 52 -0.10 -65.46 -25.88
N ALA A 53 -0.48 -64.38 -26.61
CA ALA A 53 -1.03 -64.40 -27.99
C ALA A 53 -2.55 -64.11 -28.26
N PRO A 54 -2.90 -63.63 -29.50
CA PRO A 54 -4.16 -62.93 -29.87
C PRO A 54 -4.97 -63.73 -30.95
N PRO A 55 -5.81 -63.21 -31.90
CA PRO A 55 -6.30 -61.84 -32.22
C PRO A 55 -7.81 -61.72 -32.61
N ARG A 56 -8.23 -60.53 -33.11
CA ARG A 56 -9.39 -60.32 -34.01
C ARG A 56 -9.08 -59.26 -35.10
N LEU A 57 -9.95 -59.15 -36.12
CA LEU A 57 -9.61 -58.66 -37.48
C LEU A 57 -10.59 -57.64 -38.09
N SER A 58 -10.08 -56.67 -38.87
CA SER A 58 -10.57 -56.17 -40.19
C SER A 58 -9.87 -54.82 -40.55
N GLY A 59 -9.60 -54.44 -41.81
CA GLY A 59 -9.56 -55.18 -43.08
C GLY A 59 -9.37 -54.26 -44.32
N LEU A 60 -8.74 -54.76 -45.42
CA LEU A 60 -8.77 -54.28 -46.84
C LEU A 60 -8.32 -52.80 -47.11
N LYS A 61 -7.42 -52.45 -48.06
CA LYS A 61 -7.16 -52.93 -49.45
C LYS A 61 -5.80 -52.41 -50.03
N SER A 62 -5.44 -52.89 -51.22
CA SER A 62 -4.34 -52.50 -52.17
C SER A 62 -4.00 -50.99 -52.30
N GLY A 63 -2.81 -50.53 -52.77
CA GLY A 63 -1.57 -51.17 -53.31
C GLY A 63 -0.84 -50.21 -54.30
N SER A 64 0.51 -50.12 -54.41
CA SER A 64 1.34 -50.93 -55.34
C SER A 64 2.80 -50.40 -55.48
N ARG A 65 3.74 -51.29 -55.90
CA ARG A 65 5.01 -51.18 -56.71
C ARG A 65 5.93 -49.91 -56.64
N ALA A 66 7.27 -49.97 -56.86
CA ALA A 66 8.32 -51.02 -56.86
C ALA A 66 9.76 -50.41 -57.08
N GLY A 67 10.84 -51.17 -56.79
CA GLY A 67 12.27 -50.83 -57.12
C GLY A 67 13.01 -50.04 -56.00
N ARG A 68 14.23 -50.34 -55.49
CA ARG A 68 15.38 -51.25 -55.80
C ARG A 68 16.18 -50.91 -57.09
N ARG A 69 17.54 -50.92 -57.13
CA ARG A 69 18.61 -51.23 -56.13
C ARG A 69 20.04 -50.83 -56.60
N GLY A 70 20.97 -50.56 -55.65
CA GLY A 70 22.40 -50.96 -55.68
C GLY A 70 23.48 -49.98 -56.24
N VAL A 71 24.80 -50.22 -56.08
CA VAL A 71 25.58 -51.18 -55.23
C VAL A 71 27.09 -50.78 -55.16
N GLU A 72 27.74 -50.86 -53.97
CA GLU A 72 29.21 -50.92 -53.64
C GLU A 72 30.24 -49.92 -54.27
N ALA A 73 31.52 -49.73 -53.81
CA ALA A 73 32.40 -50.52 -52.92
C ALA A 73 33.47 -49.72 -52.09
N LYS A 74 33.68 -50.14 -50.83
CA LYS A 74 34.96 -50.34 -50.06
C LYS A 74 36.14 -49.30 -50.18
N ARG A 75 36.48 -48.52 -49.12
CA ARG A 75 37.47 -48.77 -47.99
C ARG A 75 38.84 -48.04 -48.17
N PRO A 76 39.77 -47.92 -47.16
CA PRO A 76 39.65 -47.77 -45.67
C PRO A 76 40.71 -46.83 -44.96
N ARG A 77 40.62 -46.72 -43.61
CA ARG A 77 41.65 -46.30 -42.57
C ARG A 77 41.81 -44.82 -42.15
N GLY A 78 42.10 -44.61 -40.85
CA GLY A 78 42.63 -43.38 -40.18
C GLY A 78 44.02 -43.67 -39.54
N PRO A 79 44.50 -43.05 -38.42
CA PRO A 79 43.82 -42.18 -37.41
C PRO A 79 44.63 -40.90 -37.00
N ALA A 80 44.34 -40.30 -35.83
CA ALA A 80 45.06 -39.19 -35.15
C ALA A 80 46.11 -39.72 -34.10
N PRO A 81 46.89 -38.95 -33.26
CA PRO A 81 46.65 -37.61 -32.64
C PRO A 81 47.88 -36.69 -32.28
N ALA A 82 47.64 -35.64 -31.45
CA ALA A 82 48.51 -35.05 -30.37
C ALA A 82 49.43 -33.78 -30.54
N ALA A 83 48.98 -32.66 -29.95
CA ALA A 83 49.60 -31.80 -28.89
C ALA A 83 50.87 -30.88 -29.03
N PHE A 84 50.91 -29.87 -28.12
CA PHE A 84 52.02 -29.02 -27.58
C PHE A 84 52.20 -27.52 -27.97
N ARG A 85 53.18 -26.83 -27.35
CA ARG A 85 53.06 -25.44 -26.81
C ARG A 85 53.97 -24.32 -27.40
N SER A 86 53.37 -23.12 -27.56
CA SER A 86 53.80 -21.75 -27.10
C SER A 86 55.14 -21.06 -27.45
N ARG A 87 55.05 -19.72 -27.53
CA ARG A 87 56.07 -18.63 -27.42
C ARG A 87 56.90 -18.27 -28.67
N GLY A 88 56.98 -16.97 -28.96
CA GLY A 88 57.97 -16.37 -29.87
C GLY A 88 57.58 -14.98 -30.42
N ALA A 89 58.30 -13.94 -30.01
CA ALA A 89 58.36 -12.61 -30.67
C ALA A 89 59.83 -12.15 -30.61
N PRO A 90 60.37 -11.40 -31.60
CA PRO A 90 60.71 -10.00 -31.28
C PRO A 90 60.85 -9.00 -32.48
N ARG A 91 60.75 -7.69 -32.17
CA ARG A 91 61.38 -6.52 -32.86
C ARG A 91 60.99 -6.26 -34.34
N GLY A 92 61.13 -5.04 -34.90
CA GLY A 92 61.44 -3.72 -34.33
C GLY A 92 62.14 -2.81 -35.36
N GLY A 93 61.74 -1.52 -35.49
CA GLY A 93 62.39 -0.59 -36.42
C GLY A 93 61.81 0.84 -36.46
N ALA A 94 62.72 1.83 -36.58
CA ALA A 94 62.52 3.27 -36.81
C ALA A 94 63.74 3.75 -37.67
N PRO A 95 63.99 5.04 -38.02
CA PRO A 95 63.27 6.29 -37.76
C PRO A 95 63.09 7.20 -39.02
N GLY A 96 62.67 8.47 -38.89
CA GLY A 96 62.69 9.46 -39.97
C GLY A 96 62.21 10.89 -39.60
N CYS A 97 62.96 11.93 -40.00
CA CYS A 97 62.78 13.34 -39.60
C CYS A 97 61.77 14.14 -40.46
N GLY A 98 61.22 15.27 -39.96
CA GLY A 98 60.55 16.29 -40.79
C GLY A 98 59.98 17.51 -40.04
N ARG A 99 60.36 18.74 -40.46
CA ARG A 99 59.84 20.05 -39.98
C ARG A 99 58.64 20.50 -40.86
N GLY A 100 57.73 21.42 -40.51
CA GLY A 100 57.50 22.25 -39.30
C GLY A 100 56.66 23.52 -39.62
N VAL A 101 56.29 24.33 -38.61
CA VAL A 101 55.60 25.66 -38.65
C VAL A 101 54.17 25.69 -39.28
N ALA A 102 53.17 26.51 -38.87
CA ALA A 102 53.01 27.57 -37.84
C ALA A 102 51.62 27.41 -37.15
N SER A 103 51.44 27.62 -35.83
CA SER A 103 51.22 28.88 -35.07
C SER A 103 49.83 29.54 -35.32
N ALA A 104 49.09 30.07 -34.32
CA ALA A 104 49.47 30.52 -32.97
C ALA A 104 48.41 30.29 -31.86
N ARG A 105 48.83 30.45 -30.60
CA ARG A 105 48.01 30.56 -29.36
C ARG A 105 48.38 31.85 -28.60
N VAL A 106 47.42 32.46 -27.90
CA VAL A 106 47.62 33.44 -26.81
C VAL A 106 46.42 33.30 -25.85
N ALA A 107 46.52 33.26 -24.52
CA ALA A 107 47.65 32.97 -23.61
C ALA A 107 47.10 32.54 -22.22
N ALA A 108 47.99 32.15 -21.32
CA ALA A 108 47.74 32.06 -19.87
C ALA A 108 48.92 32.72 -19.12
N VAL A 109 48.70 33.15 -17.86
CA VAL A 109 49.71 33.78 -17.00
C VAL A 109 49.61 33.19 -15.59
N ALA A 110 50.76 33.02 -14.90
CA ALA A 110 50.82 32.46 -13.55
C ALA A 110 51.98 33.04 -12.73
N ALA A 111 51.74 33.25 -11.42
CA ALA A 111 52.70 33.42 -10.32
C ALA A 111 51.92 33.18 -9.00
N THR A 112 52.26 32.30 -8.05
CA THR A 112 53.48 32.06 -7.24
C THR A 112 53.73 33.09 -6.12
N GLY A 113 53.65 32.64 -4.87
CA GLY A 113 53.98 33.37 -3.63
C GLY A 113 53.85 32.46 -2.39
N ALA A 114 54.71 32.62 -1.36
CA ALA A 114 54.82 31.75 -0.17
C ALA A 114 55.54 32.50 1.00
N SER A 115 55.75 32.00 2.23
CA SER A 115 55.55 30.66 2.82
C SER A 115 55.23 30.73 4.35
N SER A 116 55.88 29.91 5.20
CA SER A 116 55.80 29.79 6.69
C SER A 116 54.45 29.33 7.28
N CYS A 117 54.28 28.31 8.13
CA CYS A 117 55.13 27.38 8.94
C CYS A 117 55.29 27.71 10.45
N GLY A 118 54.95 26.72 11.31
CA GLY A 118 54.81 26.80 12.79
C GLY A 118 53.35 26.49 13.20
N ARG A 119 52.95 25.42 13.90
CA ARG A 119 53.40 24.77 15.18
C ARG A 119 53.24 25.72 16.39
N CYS A 120 52.66 25.32 17.54
CA CYS A 120 52.17 23.99 17.97
C CYS A 120 51.18 24.06 19.17
N CYS A 121 50.50 22.93 19.43
CA CYS A 121 50.00 22.42 20.74
C CYS A 121 48.97 23.20 21.62
N GLY A 122 47.85 22.51 21.91
CA GLY A 122 47.38 22.30 23.30
C GLY A 122 46.14 23.07 23.80
N GLY A 123 45.33 22.41 24.67
CA GLY A 123 44.42 23.10 25.61
C GLY A 123 42.91 22.81 25.51
N ARG A 124 42.38 22.05 26.48
CA ARG A 124 41.00 22.05 26.99
C ARG A 124 41.09 21.93 28.54
N PRO A 125 40.05 22.25 29.33
CA PRO A 125 38.93 23.18 29.12
C PRO A 125 38.72 24.15 30.31
N ALA A 126 37.87 25.18 30.17
CA ALA A 126 37.37 25.97 31.30
C ALA A 126 35.93 26.49 31.07
N ARG A 127 35.24 26.89 32.15
CA ARG A 127 33.84 27.35 32.14
C ARG A 127 33.73 28.87 31.97
N GLY A 128 32.65 29.35 31.35
CA GLY A 128 32.25 30.76 31.33
C GLY A 128 30.77 30.90 31.00
N SER A 129 30.05 31.79 31.68
CA SER A 129 28.59 31.95 31.60
C SER A 129 28.15 33.34 31.11
N HIS A 130 26.92 33.42 30.62
CA HIS A 130 26.19 34.61 30.14
C HIS A 130 26.66 35.23 28.81
N GLY A 131 25.69 35.74 28.04
CA GLY A 131 25.93 36.47 26.79
C GLY A 131 24.95 36.11 25.66
N ARG A 132 23.74 36.70 25.65
CA ARG A 132 22.92 36.77 24.43
C ARG A 132 23.39 37.97 23.58
N PRO A 133 23.57 37.80 22.26
CA PRO A 133 23.40 38.89 21.30
C PRO A 133 22.00 38.81 20.68
N VAL A 134 21.24 39.91 20.73
CA VAL A 134 20.08 40.12 19.87
C VAL A 134 20.54 41.01 18.73
N SER A 135 20.34 40.60 17.47
CA SER A 135 20.55 41.45 16.29
C SER A 135 19.26 41.60 15.48
N GLY A 136 18.98 42.85 15.12
CA GLY A 136 17.69 43.29 14.59
C GLY A 136 17.52 43.20 13.06
N PRO A 137 16.45 43.80 12.52
CA PRO A 137 15.87 43.39 11.25
C PRO A 137 16.41 44.15 10.02
N TRP A 138 16.49 43.44 8.90
CA TRP A 138 16.66 44.06 7.58
C TRP A 138 15.38 44.80 7.16
N ARG A 139 15.51 46.10 6.85
CA ARG A 139 14.42 46.94 6.34
C ARG A 139 14.28 46.84 4.82
N ARG A 140 13.05 47.03 4.33
CA ARG A 140 12.75 47.23 2.90
C ARG A 140 13.45 48.50 2.38
N ALA A 141 13.95 48.43 1.15
CA ALA A 141 13.89 49.52 0.19
C ALA A 141 12.96 49.10 -0.96
N GLY A 142 12.26 50.04 -1.61
CA GLY A 142 11.32 49.70 -2.66
C GLY A 142 11.10 50.83 -3.67
N ARG A 143 11.34 50.51 -4.95
CA ARG A 143 10.83 51.11 -6.18
C ARG A 143 10.85 49.98 -7.22
N GLY A 144 9.86 49.74 -8.07
CA GLY A 144 8.60 50.47 -8.26
C GLY A 144 8.46 50.96 -9.71
N LEU A 145 8.01 50.08 -10.61
CA LEU A 145 7.46 50.39 -11.92
C LEU A 145 6.47 49.28 -12.31
N ALA A 146 5.46 49.61 -13.11
CA ALA A 146 4.37 48.70 -13.48
C ALA A 146 4.27 48.50 -14.99
N GLY A 147 3.77 47.34 -15.41
CA GLY A 147 3.50 47.01 -16.81
C GLY A 147 2.55 45.82 -16.89
N GLY A 148 1.25 46.09 -17.04
CA GLY A 148 0.23 45.05 -17.15
C GLY A 148 0.11 44.49 -18.57
N TRP A 149 -0.29 43.23 -18.70
CA TRP A 149 -0.64 42.60 -19.98
C TRP A 149 -2.13 42.22 -20.01
N ARG A 150 -2.79 42.56 -21.11
CA ARG A 150 -4.06 41.98 -21.57
C ARG A 150 -3.91 41.63 -23.06
N PRO A 151 -4.53 40.55 -23.55
CA PRO A 151 -4.42 40.17 -24.95
C PRO A 151 -5.24 41.10 -25.86
N GLY A 152 -4.67 41.45 -27.01
CA GLY A 152 -5.37 42.06 -28.14
C GLY A 152 -5.26 41.13 -29.36
N GLY A 153 -6.32 41.05 -30.16
CA GLY A 153 -6.38 40.21 -31.36
C GLY A 153 -6.56 41.00 -32.65
N GLY A 154 -6.31 40.34 -33.77
CA GLY A 154 -6.36 40.92 -35.12
C GLY A 154 -4.99 41.41 -35.62
N GLY A 155 -4.64 41.27 -36.91
CA GLY A 155 -5.34 40.51 -37.94
C GLY A 155 -4.99 40.93 -39.37
N GLY A 156 -4.69 39.94 -40.24
CA GLY A 156 -4.69 40.07 -41.70
C GLY A 156 -3.34 40.31 -42.39
N GLY A 157 -3.17 39.70 -43.57
CA GLY A 157 -2.44 40.35 -44.68
C GLY A 157 -1.17 39.69 -45.28
N GLY A 158 -1.34 38.59 -46.03
CA GLY A 158 -0.81 38.55 -47.42
C GLY A 158 0.60 38.01 -47.74
N GLY A 159 0.63 36.82 -48.36
CA GLY A 159 1.33 36.59 -49.65
C GLY A 159 2.72 35.93 -49.67
N GLY A 160 2.95 35.00 -50.64
CA GLY A 160 4.29 34.89 -51.26
C GLY A 160 4.94 33.54 -51.65
N GLY A 161 4.21 32.48 -52.05
CA GLY A 161 4.80 31.34 -52.80
C GLY A 161 5.67 30.32 -52.02
N GLY A 162 5.99 29.14 -52.57
CA GLY A 162 5.52 28.54 -53.83
C GLY A 162 6.14 27.17 -54.15
N GLY A 163 5.38 26.30 -54.86
CA GLY A 163 5.80 24.99 -55.38
C GLY A 163 5.62 23.81 -54.39
N GLY A 164 5.24 22.59 -54.82
CA GLY A 164 4.73 22.16 -56.14
C GLY A 164 4.71 20.63 -56.28
N GLY A 165 3.62 20.04 -56.80
CA GLY A 165 3.51 18.59 -57.05
C GLY A 165 2.09 18.15 -57.46
N ALA A 166 1.99 17.29 -58.49
CA ALA A 166 0.72 16.82 -59.08
C ALA A 166 -0.05 15.80 -58.20
N GLY A 167 -1.34 15.50 -58.41
CA GLY A 167 -2.29 16.03 -59.41
C GLY A 167 -2.85 14.95 -60.36
N LEU A 168 -4.14 14.61 -60.25
CA LEU A 168 -4.94 13.88 -61.24
C LEU A 168 -6.43 14.27 -61.14
N TRP A 169 -7.24 14.03 -62.18
CA TRP A 169 -8.50 14.73 -62.50
C TRP A 169 -9.67 13.80 -62.86
N LEU A 170 -10.87 14.40 -63.08
CA LEU A 170 -12.13 13.83 -63.65
C LEU A 170 -12.96 12.97 -62.65
N LEU A 171 -14.31 12.89 -62.70
CA LEU A 171 -15.35 13.48 -63.57
C LEU A 171 -16.71 13.69 -62.80
N LEU A 172 -17.64 14.39 -63.45
CA LEU A 172 -19.11 14.53 -63.22
C LEU A 172 -19.77 14.47 -64.64
N PRO A 173 -21.08 14.72 -64.96
CA PRO A 173 -22.26 15.20 -64.23
C PRO A 173 -23.49 14.25 -64.52
N PRO A 174 -24.79 14.62 -64.72
CA PRO A 174 -25.51 15.90 -64.58
C PRO A 174 -26.97 15.94 -64.02
N HIS A 175 -27.36 17.14 -63.53
CA HIS A 175 -28.70 17.81 -63.63
C HIS A 175 -29.96 17.19 -62.94
N VAL A 176 -31.03 17.95 -62.57
CA VAL A 176 -31.32 19.40 -62.67
C VAL A 176 -32.16 19.97 -61.49
N ALA A 177 -32.14 21.31 -61.37
CA ALA A 177 -32.78 22.27 -60.46
C ALA A 177 -34.16 22.03 -59.79
N GLY A 178 -34.41 22.76 -58.67
CA GLY A 178 -35.72 23.38 -58.41
C GLY A 178 -36.08 23.74 -56.95
N GLY A 179 -36.24 25.04 -56.64
CA GLY A 179 -37.02 25.51 -55.47
C GLY A 179 -36.26 26.22 -54.34
N ARG A 180 -36.60 27.50 -54.07
CA ARG A 180 -36.15 28.26 -52.88
C ARG A 180 -37.34 28.60 -51.98
N ARG A 181 -37.19 28.43 -50.66
CA ARG A 181 -37.75 29.34 -49.64
C ARG A 181 -36.77 29.44 -48.47
N ALA A 182 -36.47 30.66 -48.05
CA ALA A 182 -35.80 30.97 -46.78
C ALA A 182 -36.81 31.76 -45.92
N VAL A 183 -36.63 31.72 -44.60
CA VAL A 183 -37.43 32.52 -43.66
C VAL A 183 -36.47 33.39 -42.87
N GLU A 184 -36.53 34.70 -43.11
CA GLU A 184 -35.87 35.70 -42.28
C GLU A 184 -36.81 36.13 -41.14
N PHE A 185 -36.25 36.51 -39.99
CA PHE A 185 -36.97 37.21 -38.93
C PHE A 185 -36.31 38.56 -38.66
N ALA A 186 -37.04 39.64 -38.92
CA ALA A 186 -36.58 41.03 -38.73
C ALA A 186 -37.06 41.62 -37.39
N HIS A 187 -36.36 42.64 -36.89
CA HIS A 187 -36.75 43.42 -35.71
C HIS A 187 -37.62 44.63 -36.09
N SER A 188 -38.55 45.04 -35.21
CA SER A 188 -38.85 46.47 -34.91
C SER A 188 -39.77 46.62 -33.67
N PRO A 189 -39.83 47.80 -33.02
CA PRO A 189 -40.55 48.06 -31.75
C PRO A 189 -41.71 49.10 -31.94
N PRO A 190 -42.06 49.98 -30.97
CA PRO A 190 -43.07 49.79 -29.91
C PRO A 190 -44.20 50.86 -29.94
N PRO A 191 -45.08 50.90 -28.91
CA PRO A 191 -45.45 52.19 -28.30
C PRO A 191 -45.49 52.19 -26.74
N ALA A 192 -45.76 53.35 -26.12
CA ALA A 192 -45.74 53.62 -24.67
C ALA A 192 -46.75 54.79 -24.33
N SER A 193 -46.90 55.39 -23.12
CA SER A 193 -46.11 55.43 -21.87
C SER A 193 -46.98 55.88 -20.65
N LEU A 194 -46.41 56.67 -19.70
CA LEU A 194 -47.01 57.35 -18.52
C LEU A 194 -47.31 56.47 -17.28
N SER A 195 -47.14 56.94 -16.02
CA SER A 195 -46.35 58.05 -15.40
C SER A 195 -46.31 57.82 -13.86
N GLY A 196 -45.45 58.41 -13.03
CA GLY A 196 -44.43 59.45 -13.18
C GLY A 196 -43.51 59.55 -11.94
N SER A 197 -42.81 60.68 -11.73
CA SER A 197 -41.91 60.92 -10.56
C SER A 197 -41.73 62.42 -10.27
N PRO A 198 -41.24 62.80 -9.07
CA PRO A 198 -39.95 63.52 -8.96
C PRO A 198 -39.11 63.04 -7.74
N ARG A 199 -37.78 63.09 -7.66
CA ARG A 199 -36.74 64.11 -7.97
C ARG A 199 -36.72 65.35 -7.04
N VAL A 200 -35.64 65.48 -6.26
CA VAL A 200 -35.05 66.76 -5.80
C VAL A 200 -33.52 66.64 -5.89
N THR A 201 -32.82 67.75 -6.09
CA THR A 201 -31.36 67.84 -6.28
C THR A 201 -30.79 69.10 -5.62
N GLY A 202 -29.57 69.06 -5.08
CA GLY A 202 -28.72 70.27 -4.99
C GLY A 202 -27.97 70.53 -3.66
N ALA A 203 -26.65 70.50 -3.75
CA ALA A 203 -25.65 71.39 -3.12
C ALA A 203 -25.80 71.90 -1.66
N MET A 204 -24.73 71.69 -0.88
CA MET A 204 -24.04 72.77 -0.15
C MET A 204 -22.54 72.43 0.02
N ALA A 205 -21.72 73.41 0.45
CA ALA A 205 -20.25 73.31 0.52
C ALA A 205 -19.67 74.07 1.74
N LEU A 206 -18.42 73.72 2.14
CA LEU A 206 -17.40 74.50 2.89
C LEU A 206 -17.85 75.49 3.99
N ALA A 207 -17.33 75.53 5.24
CA ALA A 207 -16.30 74.80 6.00
C ALA A 207 -16.47 75.16 7.52
N GLU A 208 -15.67 74.80 8.53
CA GLU A 208 -14.42 74.02 8.63
C GLU A 208 -14.59 72.87 9.69
N THR A 209 -13.98 72.72 10.89
CA THR A 209 -12.97 73.45 11.69
C THR A 209 -11.86 72.51 12.25
N ASN A 210 -10.70 73.08 12.58
CA ASN A 210 -9.52 72.40 13.17
C ASN A 210 -9.77 71.43 14.34
N ALA A 211 -8.88 70.44 14.48
CA ALA A 211 -8.89 69.41 15.52
C ALA A 211 -8.03 69.75 16.76
N ALA A 212 -8.39 69.18 17.92
CA ALA A 212 -7.55 69.09 19.11
C ALA A 212 -7.74 67.72 19.81
N ALA A 213 -6.71 67.25 20.52
CA ALA A 213 -6.55 65.83 20.88
C ALA A 213 -7.26 65.38 22.17
N SER A 214 -7.59 64.08 22.22
CA SER A 214 -7.36 63.23 23.41
C SER A 214 -7.25 61.75 23.01
N SER A 215 -6.60 60.94 23.84
CA SER A 215 -6.15 59.59 23.52
C SER A 215 -7.19 58.48 23.74
N LEU A 216 -7.15 57.46 22.87
CA LEU A 216 -7.69 56.12 23.14
C LEU A 216 -6.54 55.10 23.15
N PRO A 217 -6.59 54.05 23.99
CA PRO A 217 -5.46 53.15 24.20
C PRO A 217 -5.24 52.19 23.02
N ASN A 218 -4.02 51.64 22.93
CA ASN A 218 -3.67 50.60 21.96
C ASN A 218 -4.53 49.34 22.17
N GLY A 219 -5.59 49.18 21.38
CA GLY A 219 -6.26 47.90 21.21
C GLY A 219 -5.34 46.95 20.46
N ASP A 220 -4.74 45.98 21.17
CA ASP A 220 -4.09 44.84 20.52
C ASP A 220 -5.13 44.15 19.63
N CYS A 221 -4.87 44.14 18.31
CA CYS A 221 -5.72 43.47 17.33
C CYS A 221 -5.45 41.96 17.37
N GLY A 222 -5.71 41.38 18.55
CA GLY A 222 -5.49 39.99 18.88
C GLY A 222 -6.10 39.10 17.80
N ARG A 223 -5.22 38.37 17.09
CA ARG A 223 -5.66 37.31 16.18
C ARG A 223 -6.60 36.38 16.96
N PRO A 224 -7.76 35.97 16.42
CA PRO A 224 -8.61 35.01 17.07
C PRO A 224 -7.77 33.81 17.49
N GLY A 225 -7.69 33.56 18.80
CA GLY A 225 -6.84 32.51 19.35
C GLY A 225 -7.16 31.21 18.65
N ALA A 226 -6.12 30.51 18.16
CA ALA A 226 -6.31 29.26 17.44
C ALA A 226 -7.16 28.33 18.32
N ARG A 227 -8.37 27.99 17.84
CA ARG A 227 -9.27 27.10 18.57
C ARG A 227 -8.48 25.84 18.92
N PRO A 228 -8.63 25.27 20.14
CA PRO A 228 -7.97 24.01 20.48
C PRO A 228 -8.19 23.02 19.35
N GLY A 229 -7.08 22.52 18.78
CA GLY A 229 -7.16 21.55 17.69
C GLY A 229 -7.97 20.35 18.18
N GLY A 230 -8.93 19.92 17.37
CA GLY A 230 -9.80 18.80 17.70
C GLY A 230 -9.03 17.49 17.90
N ASN A 231 -9.76 16.40 18.14
CA ASN A 231 -9.18 15.06 18.28
C ASN A 231 -8.21 14.79 17.12
N ARG A 232 -7.08 14.19 17.45
CA ARG A 232 -6.10 13.73 16.46
C ARG A 232 -6.21 12.22 16.29
N VAL A 233 -6.01 11.77 15.07
CA VAL A 233 -5.98 10.33 14.76
C VAL A 233 -4.58 9.77 14.98
N THR A 234 -4.52 8.61 15.62
CA THR A 234 -3.32 7.77 15.70
C THR A 234 -3.31 6.86 14.48
N VAL A 235 -2.19 6.76 13.78
CA VAL A 235 -2.08 5.96 12.54
C VAL A 235 -1.07 4.82 12.73
N VAL A 236 -1.39 3.63 12.23
CA VAL A 236 -0.48 2.46 12.20
C VAL A 236 -0.23 2.07 10.74
N LEU A 237 1.01 2.22 10.27
CA LEU A 237 1.42 1.95 8.88
C LEU A 237 2.50 0.86 8.82
N GLY A 238 2.58 0.15 7.69
CA GLY A 238 3.65 -0.81 7.43
C GLY A 238 4.83 -0.11 6.76
N ALA A 239 6.04 -0.27 7.28
CA ALA A 239 7.22 0.43 6.78
C ALA A 239 7.98 -0.31 5.65
N GLN A 240 7.58 -1.54 5.31
CA GLN A 240 8.27 -2.41 4.35
C GLN A 240 7.32 -2.81 3.20
N TRP A 241 7.31 -4.09 2.78
CA TRP A 241 6.39 -4.65 1.77
C TRP A 241 5.20 -5.41 2.38
N GLY A 242 4.80 -5.08 3.61
CA GLY A 242 3.74 -5.81 4.32
C GLY A 242 4.27 -6.92 5.22
N ASP A 243 3.33 -7.66 5.83
CA ASP A 243 3.62 -8.77 6.75
C ASP A 243 4.53 -8.40 7.94
N GLU A 244 4.54 -7.12 8.36
CA GLU A 244 5.31 -6.61 9.50
C GLU A 244 4.59 -6.84 10.85
N GLY A 245 3.44 -7.51 10.86
CA GLY A 245 2.67 -7.77 12.08
C GLY A 245 1.84 -6.59 12.60
N LYS A 246 1.51 -5.60 11.75
CA LYS A 246 0.64 -4.45 12.06
C LYS A 246 -0.56 -4.78 12.95
N GLY A 247 -1.27 -5.88 12.65
CA GLY A 247 -2.45 -6.31 13.39
C GLY A 247 -2.23 -6.42 14.90
N LYS A 248 -1.01 -6.75 15.37
CA LYS A 248 -0.66 -6.78 16.79
C LYS A 248 -0.57 -5.39 17.43
N VAL A 249 -0.10 -4.40 16.67
CA VAL A 249 -0.01 -2.99 17.12
C VAL A 249 -1.40 -2.36 17.10
N VAL A 250 -2.21 -2.65 16.07
CA VAL A 250 -3.62 -2.23 16.02
C VAL A 250 -4.43 -2.87 17.15
N ASP A 251 -4.29 -4.17 17.39
CA ASP A 251 -4.97 -4.90 18.47
C ASP A 251 -4.64 -4.35 19.86
N LEU A 252 -3.37 -4.00 20.12
CA LEU A 252 -2.95 -3.34 21.36
C LEU A 252 -3.60 -1.96 21.51
N LEU A 253 -3.60 -1.13 20.46
CA LEU A 253 -4.16 0.23 20.49
C LEU A 253 -5.71 0.25 20.46
N ALA A 254 -6.35 -0.79 19.92
CA ALA A 254 -7.79 -0.89 19.77
C ALA A 254 -8.53 -1.28 21.06
N GLN A 255 -7.81 -1.75 22.11
CA GLN A 255 -8.39 -1.91 23.45
C GLN A 255 -8.94 -0.59 24.00
N ASP A 256 -8.24 0.50 23.67
CA ASP A 256 -8.42 1.83 24.25
C ASP A 256 -9.14 2.82 23.31
N ALA A 257 -9.47 2.40 22.08
CA ALA A 257 -10.01 3.28 21.03
C ALA A 257 -11.55 3.42 21.09
N ASP A 258 -12.06 4.61 20.75
CA ASP A 258 -13.50 4.85 20.52
C ASP A 258 -13.90 4.48 19.08
N ILE A 259 -13.01 4.75 18.13
CA ILE A 259 -13.24 4.56 16.69
C ILE A 259 -12.00 3.94 16.06
N VAL A 260 -12.18 2.89 15.26
CA VAL A 260 -11.10 2.25 14.48
C VAL A 260 -11.44 2.28 12.99
N CYS A 261 -10.59 2.96 12.22
CA CYS A 261 -10.83 3.35 10.83
C CYS A 261 -9.95 2.57 9.84
N ARG A 262 -10.53 2.13 8.72
CA ARG A 262 -9.79 1.71 7.50
C ARG A 262 -9.88 2.81 6.46
N CYS A 263 -8.74 3.28 5.96
CA CYS A 263 -8.67 4.42 5.03
C CYS A 263 -8.42 4.04 3.56
N GLN A 264 -7.69 2.96 3.26
CA GLN A 264 -7.39 2.53 1.88
C GLN A 264 -7.47 1.00 1.67
N GLY A 265 -7.21 0.58 0.43
CA GLY A 265 -7.16 -0.82 0.01
C GLY A 265 -8.54 -1.46 -0.10
N GLY A 266 -8.59 -2.77 0.01
CA GLY A 266 -9.81 -3.57 0.14
C GLY A 266 -9.54 -4.84 0.95
N ASN A 267 -10.21 -5.94 0.59
CA ASN A 267 -10.04 -7.26 1.23
C ASN A 267 -8.77 -8.03 0.76
N ASN A 268 -7.72 -7.29 0.35
CA ASN A 268 -6.49 -7.82 -0.23
C ASN A 268 -5.28 -7.81 0.74
N ALA A 269 -5.47 -7.27 1.94
CA ALA A 269 -4.57 -7.39 3.07
C ALA A 269 -5.42 -7.84 4.25
N GLY A 270 -4.95 -8.82 5.01
CA GLY A 270 -5.68 -9.35 6.16
C GLY A 270 -4.75 -9.91 7.22
N HIS A 271 -5.28 -10.02 8.43
CA HIS A 271 -4.54 -10.46 9.61
C HIS A 271 -5.48 -11.08 10.64
N THR A 272 -4.91 -12.01 11.40
CA THR A 272 -5.59 -12.71 12.48
C THR A 272 -5.38 -11.98 13.80
N VAL A 273 -6.44 -11.82 14.58
CA VAL A 273 -6.42 -11.32 15.96
C VAL A 273 -6.93 -12.41 16.89
N VAL A 274 -6.28 -12.62 18.03
CA VAL A 274 -6.63 -13.69 18.97
C VAL A 274 -7.25 -13.09 20.23
N VAL A 275 -8.49 -13.46 20.53
CA VAL A 275 -9.23 -13.06 21.74
C VAL A 275 -9.84 -14.30 22.37
N ASP A 276 -9.61 -14.49 23.67
CA ASP A 276 -10.08 -15.66 24.45
C ASP A 276 -9.76 -17.01 23.80
N SER A 277 -8.55 -17.11 23.23
CA SER A 277 -8.04 -18.25 22.43
C SER A 277 -8.78 -18.53 21.11
N VAL A 278 -9.67 -17.64 20.66
CA VAL A 278 -10.34 -17.70 19.35
C VAL A 278 -9.62 -16.80 18.35
N GLU A 279 -9.29 -17.34 17.17
CA GLU A 279 -8.58 -16.65 16.08
C GLU A 279 -9.57 -16.00 15.09
N TYR A 280 -9.75 -14.69 15.12
CA TYR A 280 -10.63 -13.93 14.20
C TYR A 280 -9.81 -13.36 13.03
N ASP A 281 -10.28 -13.53 11.79
CA ASP A 281 -9.54 -13.17 10.57
C ASP A 281 -10.16 -11.97 9.87
N PHE A 282 -9.49 -10.82 9.92
CA PHE A 282 -9.96 -9.56 9.34
C PHE A 282 -9.30 -9.28 8.00
N HIS A 283 -10.06 -8.76 7.04
CA HIS A 283 -9.60 -8.39 5.69
C HIS A 283 -10.11 -7.01 5.30
N LEU A 284 -11.41 -6.75 5.42
CA LEU A 284 -12.05 -5.47 5.11
C LEU A 284 -12.59 -4.75 6.34
N LEU A 285 -13.06 -5.50 7.35
CA LEU A 285 -13.45 -4.92 8.62
C LEU A 285 -12.21 -4.31 9.32
N PRO A 286 -12.32 -3.11 9.91
CA PRO A 286 -11.29 -2.60 10.82
C PRO A 286 -11.17 -3.54 12.04
N SER A 287 -10.00 -4.14 12.28
CA SER A 287 -9.92 -5.30 13.20
C SER A 287 -10.26 -4.99 14.65
N GLY A 288 -10.13 -3.71 15.05
CA GLY A 288 -10.57 -3.22 16.35
C GLY A 288 -12.08 -3.37 16.62
N ILE A 289 -12.90 -3.71 15.62
CA ILE A 289 -14.31 -4.08 15.81
C ILE A 289 -14.51 -5.25 16.80
N ILE A 290 -13.45 -6.05 17.06
CA ILE A 290 -13.42 -7.10 18.08
C ILE A 290 -13.63 -6.56 19.51
N ASN A 291 -13.31 -5.29 19.76
CA ASN A 291 -13.67 -4.59 21.00
C ASN A 291 -15.15 -4.17 20.90
N PRO A 292 -16.05 -4.60 21.82
CA PRO A 292 -17.47 -4.27 21.75
C PRO A 292 -17.77 -2.78 21.91
N ASN A 293 -16.83 -2.00 22.48
CA ASN A 293 -16.97 -0.55 22.66
C ASN A 293 -16.56 0.26 21.41
N VAL A 294 -15.81 -0.34 20.49
CA VAL A 294 -15.32 0.34 19.27
C VAL A 294 -16.43 0.50 18.25
N THR A 295 -16.52 1.71 17.70
CA THR A 295 -17.16 1.96 16.40
C THR A 295 -16.15 1.70 15.27
N ALA A 296 -16.45 0.78 14.39
CA ALA A 296 -15.62 0.52 13.21
C ALA A 296 -16.03 1.45 12.06
N PHE A 297 -15.07 2.04 11.35
CA PHE A 297 -15.33 2.92 10.21
C PHE A 297 -14.57 2.50 8.96
N ILE A 298 -15.28 2.38 7.83
CA ILE A 298 -14.70 2.15 6.50
C ILE A 298 -14.80 3.44 5.69
N GLY A 299 -13.66 4.07 5.42
CA GLY A 299 -13.57 5.38 4.78
C GLY A 299 -13.74 5.37 3.25
N ASN A 300 -13.90 6.57 2.68
CA ASN A 300 -14.13 6.80 1.25
C ASN A 300 -12.96 6.36 0.33
N GLY A 301 -11.78 6.12 0.89
CA GLY A 301 -10.63 5.63 0.13
C GLY A 301 -10.69 4.14 -0.20
N VAL A 302 -11.44 3.35 0.59
CA VAL A 302 -11.54 1.89 0.51
C VAL A 302 -12.40 1.42 -0.68
N VAL A 303 -12.08 0.23 -1.20
CA VAL A 303 -12.92 -0.52 -2.15
C VAL A 303 -13.51 -1.76 -1.48
N ILE A 304 -14.83 -1.96 -1.61
CA ILE A 304 -15.62 -2.91 -0.82
C ILE A 304 -16.26 -3.96 -1.72
N HIS A 305 -15.86 -5.23 -1.57
CA HIS A 305 -16.62 -6.37 -2.12
C HIS A 305 -17.71 -6.77 -1.13
N LEU A 306 -18.98 -6.53 -1.47
CA LEU A 306 -20.10 -6.78 -0.55
C LEU A 306 -20.26 -8.25 -0.14
N PRO A 307 -20.21 -9.25 -1.05
CA PRO A 307 -20.19 -10.66 -0.65
C PRO A 307 -19.03 -10.97 0.31
N GLY A 308 -17.82 -10.51 -0.02
CA GLY A 308 -16.63 -10.72 0.80
C GLY A 308 -16.72 -10.12 2.21
N LEU A 309 -17.37 -8.96 2.36
CA LEU A 309 -17.61 -8.31 3.66
C LEU A 309 -18.55 -9.15 4.54
N PHE A 310 -19.67 -9.61 3.99
CA PHE A 310 -20.61 -10.43 4.74
C PHE A 310 -20.05 -11.83 5.02
N GLU A 311 -19.35 -12.45 4.08
CA GLU A 311 -18.61 -13.70 4.30
C GLU A 311 -17.57 -13.58 5.43
N GLU A 312 -16.79 -12.50 5.47
CA GLU A 312 -15.79 -12.24 6.51
C GLU A 312 -16.45 -12.11 7.89
N ALA A 313 -17.53 -11.34 7.98
CA ALA A 313 -18.25 -11.15 9.23
C ALA A 313 -18.93 -12.45 9.71
N GLU A 314 -19.63 -13.16 8.82
CA GLU A 314 -20.39 -14.36 9.16
C GLU A 314 -19.47 -15.52 9.56
N LYS A 315 -18.34 -15.71 8.87
CA LYS A 315 -17.30 -16.69 9.28
C LYS A 315 -16.73 -16.36 10.66
N ASN A 316 -16.50 -15.10 10.98
CA ASN A 316 -15.95 -14.70 12.29
C ASN A 316 -17.00 -14.77 13.41
N VAL A 317 -18.28 -14.48 13.14
CA VAL A 317 -19.39 -14.71 14.10
C VAL A 317 -19.55 -16.20 14.43
N GLN A 318 -19.33 -17.11 13.47
CA GLN A 318 -19.38 -18.56 13.70
C GLN A 318 -18.25 -19.08 14.62
N LYS A 319 -17.12 -18.36 14.72
CA LYS A 319 -15.99 -18.75 15.59
C LYS A 319 -16.19 -18.39 17.06
N GLY A 320 -16.95 -17.33 17.35
CA GLY A 320 -17.14 -16.85 18.72
C GLY A 320 -17.81 -15.49 18.82
N LYS A 321 -18.06 -15.05 20.06
CA LYS A 321 -18.89 -13.87 20.37
C LYS A 321 -18.23 -12.51 20.07
N GLY A 322 -16.97 -12.47 19.63
CA GLY A 322 -16.24 -11.22 19.41
C GLY A 322 -16.88 -10.27 18.37
N LEU A 323 -17.69 -10.80 17.45
CA LEU A 323 -18.47 -9.99 16.49
C LEU A 323 -19.97 -9.93 16.79
N GLU A 324 -20.41 -10.25 18.01
CA GLU A 324 -21.82 -10.12 18.39
C GLU A 324 -22.27 -8.64 18.21
N GLY A 325 -23.35 -8.45 17.42
CA GLY A 325 -23.89 -7.13 17.11
C GLY A 325 -23.02 -6.23 16.19
N TRP A 326 -22.04 -6.76 15.45
CA TRP A 326 -21.14 -5.97 14.60
C TRP A 326 -21.84 -5.00 13.64
N GLU A 327 -22.98 -5.38 13.04
CA GLU A 327 -23.78 -4.53 12.13
C GLU A 327 -24.27 -3.22 12.79
N LYS A 328 -24.35 -3.16 14.13
CA LYS A 328 -24.72 -1.95 14.88
C LYS A 328 -23.54 -1.02 15.17
N ARG A 329 -22.31 -1.51 14.96
CA ARG A 329 -21.05 -0.83 15.30
C ARG A 329 -20.17 -0.52 14.09
N LEU A 330 -20.52 -1.03 12.91
CA LEU A 330 -19.87 -0.67 11.64
C LEU A 330 -20.56 0.53 11.00
N ILE A 331 -19.76 1.51 10.58
CA ILE A 331 -20.17 2.63 9.73
C ILE A 331 -19.34 2.59 8.44
N ILE A 332 -20.00 2.78 7.31
CA ILE A 332 -19.38 2.77 5.97
C ILE A 332 -19.62 4.13 5.32
N SER A 333 -18.57 4.73 4.77
CA SER A 333 -18.74 5.94 3.95
C SER A 333 -19.51 5.61 2.68
N ASP A 334 -20.60 6.34 2.51
CA ASP A 334 -21.30 6.61 1.25
C ASP A 334 -20.39 6.74 0.00
N ARG A 335 -19.19 7.32 0.14
CA ARG A 335 -18.27 7.57 -0.98
C ARG A 335 -17.27 6.43 -1.25
N ALA A 336 -17.27 5.38 -0.44
CA ALA A 336 -16.47 4.17 -0.69
C ALA A 336 -16.96 3.46 -1.98
N HIS A 337 -16.02 2.90 -2.75
CA HIS A 337 -16.32 2.29 -4.05
C HIS A 337 -16.64 0.80 -3.91
N ILE A 338 -17.48 0.26 -4.81
CA ILE A 338 -17.90 -1.13 -4.79
C ILE A 338 -17.01 -1.97 -5.71
N VAL A 339 -16.54 -3.11 -5.20
CA VAL A 339 -15.93 -4.19 -5.98
C VAL A 339 -17.07 -5.12 -6.42
N PHE A 340 -17.07 -5.45 -7.72
CA PHE A 340 -18.04 -6.36 -8.34
C PHE A 340 -17.36 -7.68 -8.70
N ASP A 341 -18.14 -8.75 -8.87
CA ASP A 341 -17.61 -10.09 -9.19
C ASP A 341 -16.82 -10.05 -10.51
N PHE A 342 -17.30 -9.30 -11.51
CA PHE A 342 -16.56 -9.07 -12.77
C PHE A 342 -15.25 -8.30 -12.62
N HIS A 343 -15.11 -7.44 -11.60
CA HIS A 343 -13.82 -6.79 -11.32
C HIS A 343 -12.80 -7.82 -10.80
N GLN A 344 -13.22 -8.83 -10.02
CA GLN A 344 -12.31 -9.91 -9.56
C GLN A 344 -11.90 -10.83 -10.72
N ALA A 345 -12.82 -11.18 -11.60
CA ALA A 345 -12.52 -11.95 -12.80
C ALA A 345 -11.58 -11.19 -13.75
N ALA A 346 -11.79 -9.88 -13.97
CA ALA A 346 -10.90 -9.04 -14.78
C ALA A 346 -9.47 -8.93 -14.20
N ASP A 347 -9.31 -8.86 -12.87
CA ASP A 347 -8.01 -8.92 -12.19
C ASP A 347 -7.28 -10.26 -12.50
N GLY A 348 -8.02 -11.37 -12.47
CA GLY A 348 -7.53 -12.68 -12.87
C GLY A 348 -7.10 -12.78 -14.33
N ILE A 349 -7.87 -12.21 -15.26
CA ILE A 349 -7.59 -12.18 -16.71
C ILE A 349 -6.37 -11.30 -17.01
N GLN A 350 -6.30 -10.09 -16.43
CA GLN A 350 -5.16 -9.20 -16.60
C GLN A 350 -3.84 -9.85 -16.17
N GLU A 351 -3.84 -10.57 -15.05
CA GLU A 351 -2.64 -11.27 -14.58
C GLU A 351 -2.24 -12.39 -15.54
N GLN A 352 -3.19 -13.20 -16.03
CA GLN A 352 -2.89 -14.22 -17.05
C GLN A 352 -2.27 -13.60 -18.32
N GLN A 353 -2.85 -12.53 -18.84
CA GLN A 353 -2.34 -11.82 -20.01
C GLN A 353 -0.92 -11.27 -19.80
N ARG A 354 -0.58 -10.80 -18.59
CA ARG A 354 0.78 -10.37 -18.24
C ARG A 354 1.77 -11.55 -18.22
N GLN A 355 1.37 -12.71 -17.72
CA GLN A 355 2.21 -13.92 -17.77
C GLN A 355 2.53 -14.34 -19.20
N GLU A 356 1.51 -14.32 -20.07
CA GLU A 356 1.60 -14.74 -21.48
C GLU A 356 2.42 -13.76 -22.32
N GLN A 357 2.26 -12.45 -22.11
CA GLN A 357 2.93 -11.41 -22.92
C GLN A 357 4.34 -11.05 -22.44
N ALA A 358 4.56 -11.01 -21.12
CA ALA A 358 5.79 -10.47 -20.52
C ALA A 358 6.59 -11.49 -19.70
N GLY A 359 6.10 -12.74 -19.57
CA GLY A 359 6.71 -13.76 -18.71
C GLY A 359 6.67 -13.44 -17.22
N LYS A 360 6.02 -12.34 -16.81
CA LYS A 360 6.10 -11.74 -15.47
C LYS A 360 4.71 -11.32 -14.96
N ASN A 361 4.22 -12.01 -13.93
CA ASN A 361 3.06 -11.58 -13.15
C ASN A 361 3.39 -10.49 -12.14
N LEU A 362 2.41 -9.64 -11.81
CA LEU A 362 2.54 -8.68 -10.70
C LEU A 362 2.52 -9.40 -9.35
N GLY A 363 1.77 -10.49 -9.24
CA GLY A 363 1.40 -11.15 -7.99
C GLY A 363 0.12 -10.57 -7.38
N THR A 364 -0.88 -10.20 -8.18
CA THR A 364 -2.15 -9.65 -7.66
C THR A 364 -2.89 -10.68 -6.80
N THR A 365 -3.75 -10.21 -5.92
CA THR A 365 -4.57 -11.07 -5.04
C THR A 365 -5.81 -11.64 -5.73
N LYS A 366 -6.06 -11.26 -7.00
CA LYS A 366 -7.29 -11.60 -7.76
C LYS A 366 -8.56 -11.23 -7.00
N LYS A 367 -8.56 -10.04 -6.38
CA LYS A 367 -9.66 -9.47 -5.59
C LYS A 367 -10.30 -8.23 -6.23
N GLY A 368 -9.95 -7.90 -7.47
CA GLY A 368 -10.58 -6.80 -8.22
C GLY A 368 -10.10 -5.41 -7.81
N ILE A 369 -9.08 -5.32 -6.96
CA ILE A 369 -8.59 -4.05 -6.41
C ILE A 369 -8.11 -3.12 -7.53
N GLY A 370 -7.18 -3.57 -8.37
CA GLY A 370 -6.65 -2.80 -9.49
C GLY A 370 -7.73 -2.34 -10.47
N PRO A 371 -8.60 -3.25 -10.97
CA PRO A 371 -9.75 -2.88 -11.78
C PRO A 371 -10.67 -1.82 -11.14
N VAL A 372 -11.02 -1.92 -9.85
CA VAL A 372 -11.91 -0.93 -9.20
C VAL A 372 -11.24 0.42 -9.00
N TYR A 373 -9.95 0.46 -8.63
CA TYR A 373 -9.20 1.72 -8.57
C TYR A 373 -9.02 2.34 -9.97
N SER A 374 -8.96 1.53 -11.04
CA SER A 374 -9.02 2.00 -12.43
C SER A 374 -10.39 2.59 -12.77
N SER A 375 -11.50 1.91 -12.45
CA SER A 375 -12.87 2.42 -12.63
C SER A 375 -13.12 3.73 -11.84
N LYS A 376 -12.54 3.85 -10.64
CA LYS A 376 -12.52 5.06 -9.79
C LYS A 376 -11.78 6.21 -10.46
N ALA A 377 -10.57 5.98 -10.99
CA ALA A 377 -9.80 6.98 -11.73
C ALA A 377 -10.46 7.39 -13.07
N ALA A 378 -11.07 6.43 -13.77
CA ALA A 378 -11.84 6.67 -14.99
C ALA A 378 -13.12 7.50 -14.73
N ARG A 379 -13.65 7.48 -13.50
CA ARG A 379 -14.95 8.00 -13.04
C ARG A 379 -16.16 7.20 -13.56
N SER A 380 -15.96 5.91 -13.87
CA SER A 380 -17.03 4.97 -14.23
C SER A 380 -17.42 4.01 -13.10
N GLY A 381 -16.65 3.94 -12.02
CA GLY A 381 -16.93 3.12 -10.84
C GLY A 381 -18.13 3.61 -10.01
N LEU A 382 -18.81 2.67 -9.36
CA LEU A 382 -19.98 2.92 -8.49
C LEU A 382 -19.61 2.86 -7.01
N ARG A 383 -20.39 3.57 -6.18
CA ARG A 383 -20.14 3.75 -4.73
C ARG A 383 -21.34 3.34 -3.88
N MET A 384 -21.14 3.29 -2.56
CA MET A 384 -22.22 2.98 -1.62
C MET A 384 -23.41 3.94 -1.71
N CYS A 385 -23.17 5.24 -1.94
CA CYS A 385 -24.23 6.23 -2.16
C CYS A 385 -25.05 5.93 -3.42
N ASP A 386 -24.44 5.34 -4.44
CA ASP A 386 -25.10 4.96 -5.67
C ASP A 386 -25.99 3.73 -5.43
N LEU A 387 -25.54 2.75 -4.63
CA LEU A 387 -26.30 1.54 -4.31
C LEU A 387 -27.51 1.80 -3.38
N VAL A 388 -27.36 2.60 -2.33
CA VAL A 388 -28.42 2.72 -1.28
C VAL A 388 -29.52 3.75 -1.59
N SER A 389 -29.38 4.51 -2.67
CA SER A 389 -30.30 5.58 -3.08
C SER A 389 -31.36 5.09 -4.07
N ASP A 390 -31.15 5.28 -5.37
CA ASP A 390 -32.00 4.77 -6.45
C ASP A 390 -31.37 3.49 -7.06
N PHE A 391 -32.06 2.37 -6.88
CA PHE A 391 -31.58 1.07 -7.36
C PHE A 391 -31.71 0.91 -8.88
N ASP A 392 -32.63 1.64 -9.54
CA ASP A 392 -32.85 1.48 -10.98
C ASP A 392 -31.79 2.28 -11.74
N GLY A 393 -31.55 3.55 -11.37
CA GLY A 393 -30.40 4.34 -11.82
C GLY A 393 -29.03 3.81 -11.37
N PHE A 394 -28.96 2.97 -10.33
CA PHE A 394 -27.78 2.14 -10.05
C PHE A 394 -27.64 1.01 -11.08
N SER A 395 -28.74 0.29 -11.34
CA SER A 395 -28.77 -0.87 -12.24
C SER A 395 -28.40 -0.50 -13.68
N GLU A 396 -28.89 0.63 -14.21
CA GLU A 396 -28.48 1.12 -15.53
C GLU A 396 -26.96 1.35 -15.62
N ARG A 397 -26.39 2.05 -14.64
CA ARG A 397 -24.94 2.35 -14.61
C ARG A 397 -24.09 1.10 -14.40
N PHE A 398 -24.57 0.14 -13.61
CA PHE A 398 -23.96 -1.18 -13.46
C PHE A 398 -23.93 -1.92 -14.80
N LYS A 399 -25.04 -1.92 -15.55
CA LYS A 399 -25.12 -2.56 -16.88
C LYS A 399 -24.17 -1.92 -17.89
N VAL A 400 -24.03 -0.59 -17.88
CA VAL A 400 -23.02 0.12 -18.69
C VAL A 400 -21.60 -0.30 -18.33
N LEU A 401 -21.25 -0.32 -17.04
CA LEU A 401 -19.91 -0.69 -16.57
C LEU A 401 -19.57 -2.17 -16.87
N ALA A 402 -20.50 -3.09 -16.61
CA ALA A 402 -20.32 -4.51 -16.91
C ALA A 402 -20.13 -4.76 -18.42
N ASN A 403 -20.90 -4.08 -19.28
CA ASN A 403 -20.74 -4.17 -20.73
C ASN A 403 -19.41 -3.57 -21.20
N GLN A 404 -18.95 -2.45 -20.61
CA GLN A 404 -17.60 -1.92 -20.87
C GLN A 404 -16.52 -2.96 -20.55
N TYR A 405 -16.64 -3.68 -19.42
CA TYR A 405 -15.70 -4.74 -19.05
C TYR A 405 -15.75 -5.94 -20.02
N LYS A 406 -16.92 -6.35 -20.53
CA LYS A 406 -17.04 -7.36 -21.61
C LYS A 406 -16.36 -6.90 -22.91
N SER A 407 -16.45 -5.62 -23.27
CA SER A 407 -15.79 -5.09 -24.46
C SER A 407 -14.27 -5.03 -24.35
N ILE A 408 -13.72 -4.82 -23.14
CA ILE A 408 -12.27 -4.84 -22.88
C ILE A 408 -11.75 -6.29 -22.76
N TYR A 409 -12.55 -7.19 -22.22
CA TYR A 409 -12.21 -8.60 -22.01
C TYR A 409 -13.25 -9.51 -22.66
N PRO A 410 -13.12 -9.86 -23.96
CA PRO A 410 -14.11 -10.68 -24.67
C PRO A 410 -14.33 -12.09 -24.10
N THR A 411 -13.41 -12.58 -23.26
CA THR A 411 -13.51 -13.85 -22.52
C THR A 411 -14.17 -13.72 -21.14
N LEU A 412 -14.59 -12.52 -20.75
CA LEU A 412 -15.20 -12.24 -19.44
C LEU A 412 -16.72 -12.48 -19.47
N GLU A 413 -17.14 -13.64 -18.99
CA GLU A 413 -18.55 -13.90 -18.69
C GLU A 413 -18.99 -13.08 -17.47
N ILE A 414 -20.17 -12.47 -17.54
CA ILE A 414 -20.81 -11.75 -16.42
C ILE A 414 -22.31 -12.01 -16.47
N ASP A 415 -22.82 -12.63 -15.41
CA ASP A 415 -24.25 -12.71 -15.09
C ASP A 415 -24.70 -11.38 -14.48
N ILE A 416 -25.13 -10.47 -15.34
CA ILE A 416 -25.49 -9.10 -15.00
C ILE A 416 -26.72 -9.04 -14.10
N GLU A 417 -27.76 -9.81 -14.41
CA GLU A 417 -29.03 -9.75 -13.67
C GLU A 417 -28.92 -10.51 -12.33
N GLY A 418 -28.21 -11.64 -12.29
CA GLY A 418 -27.95 -12.36 -11.05
C GLY A 418 -27.02 -11.60 -10.10
N GLU A 419 -25.99 -10.90 -10.59
CA GLU A 419 -25.18 -10.02 -9.73
C GLU A 419 -26.02 -8.83 -9.20
N LEU A 420 -26.86 -8.21 -10.01
CA LEU A 420 -27.81 -7.18 -9.54
C LEU A 420 -28.79 -7.72 -8.49
N GLN A 421 -29.30 -8.93 -8.66
CA GLN A 421 -30.21 -9.55 -7.68
C GLN A 421 -29.50 -9.80 -6.33
N LYS A 422 -28.25 -10.27 -6.34
CA LYS A 422 -27.41 -10.36 -5.13
C LYS A 422 -27.22 -8.98 -4.48
N LEU A 423 -26.83 -7.98 -5.28
CA LEU A 423 -26.58 -6.61 -4.80
C LEU A 423 -27.83 -5.98 -4.18
N LYS A 424 -29.04 -6.26 -4.69
CA LYS A 424 -30.30 -5.82 -4.09
C LYS A 424 -30.54 -6.44 -2.71
N GLY A 425 -30.18 -7.71 -2.52
CA GLY A 425 -30.21 -8.36 -1.20
C GLY A 425 -29.20 -7.76 -0.21
N TYR A 426 -27.99 -7.44 -0.68
CA TYR A 426 -26.98 -6.76 0.16
C TYR A 426 -27.32 -5.29 0.46
N MET A 427 -28.04 -4.60 -0.43
CA MET A 427 -28.46 -3.21 -0.26
C MET A 427 -29.25 -3.03 1.04
N GLU A 428 -30.28 -3.85 1.27
CA GLU A 428 -31.13 -3.72 2.47
C GLU A 428 -30.35 -4.00 3.77
N ARG A 429 -29.39 -4.94 3.75
CA ARG A 429 -28.50 -5.21 4.89
C ARG A 429 -27.49 -4.09 5.14
N ILE A 430 -26.93 -3.48 4.09
CA ILE A 430 -25.86 -2.49 4.22
C ILE A 430 -26.38 -1.07 4.51
N LYS A 431 -27.62 -0.75 4.08
CA LYS A 431 -28.22 0.58 4.17
C LYS A 431 -28.22 1.21 5.58
N PRO A 432 -28.43 0.48 6.69
CA PRO A 432 -28.31 1.05 8.05
C PRO A 432 -26.87 1.44 8.46
N MET A 433 -25.85 0.83 7.84
CA MET A 433 -24.43 1.08 8.12
C MET A 433 -23.84 2.21 7.26
N VAL A 434 -24.45 2.54 6.11
CA VAL A 434 -23.95 3.58 5.21
C VAL A 434 -24.34 4.98 5.70
N ARG A 435 -23.35 5.88 5.81
CA ARG A 435 -23.52 7.29 6.23
C ARG A 435 -22.61 8.22 5.44
N ASP A 436 -22.84 9.53 5.53
CA ASP A 436 -21.84 10.53 5.11
C ASP A 436 -20.58 10.36 5.97
N GLY A 437 -19.54 9.76 5.37
CA GLY A 437 -18.30 9.45 6.09
C GLY A 437 -17.49 10.68 6.49
N VAL A 438 -17.58 11.76 5.71
CA VAL A 438 -16.85 13.00 5.96
C VAL A 438 -17.49 13.75 7.13
N TYR A 439 -18.82 13.84 7.15
CA TYR A 439 -19.55 14.46 8.27
C TYR A 439 -19.39 13.67 9.57
N PHE A 440 -19.54 12.34 9.52
CA PHE A 440 -19.33 11.45 10.67
C PHE A 440 -17.95 11.63 11.31
N LEU A 441 -16.88 11.62 10.50
CA LEU A 441 -15.53 11.82 11.04
C LEU A 441 -15.30 13.27 11.47
N TYR A 442 -15.87 14.26 10.79
CA TYR A 442 -15.79 15.66 11.22
C TYR A 442 -16.39 15.87 12.62
N GLU A 443 -17.56 15.28 12.91
CA GLU A 443 -18.15 15.29 14.26
C GLU A 443 -17.26 14.58 15.28
N ALA A 444 -16.69 13.42 14.94
CA ALA A 444 -15.77 12.70 15.81
C ALA A 444 -14.46 13.45 16.07
N LEU A 445 -13.99 14.28 15.11
CA LEU A 445 -12.80 15.11 15.24
C LEU A 445 -13.05 16.39 16.05
N HIS A 446 -14.24 16.99 15.98
CA HIS A 446 -14.53 18.31 16.58
C HIS A 446 -15.46 18.26 17.80
N GLY A 447 -16.00 17.09 18.15
CA GLY A 447 -16.80 16.86 19.35
C GLY A 447 -15.98 16.65 20.63
N PRO A 448 -16.53 15.93 21.64
CA PRO A 448 -15.82 15.56 22.86
C PRO A 448 -14.53 14.76 22.60
N PRO A 449 -13.60 14.68 23.57
CA PRO A 449 -12.37 13.90 23.44
C PRO A 449 -12.62 12.44 23.01
N LYS A 450 -11.92 11.99 21.96
CA LYS A 450 -11.98 10.61 21.44
C LYS A 450 -10.62 10.13 20.96
N LYS A 451 -10.31 8.86 21.25
CA LYS A 451 -9.19 8.10 20.69
C LYS A 451 -9.61 7.47 19.37
N ILE A 452 -9.12 8.04 18.26
CA ILE A 452 -9.41 7.55 16.90
C ILE A 452 -8.14 6.89 16.36
N LEU A 453 -8.25 5.61 15.98
CA LEU A 453 -7.15 4.80 15.45
C LEU A 453 -7.38 4.53 13.96
N VAL A 454 -6.32 4.64 13.15
CA VAL A 454 -6.36 4.34 11.70
C VAL A 454 -5.44 3.16 11.40
N GLU A 455 -6.07 2.10 10.90
CA GLU A 455 -5.43 0.87 10.45
C GLU A 455 -5.02 1.00 8.97
N GLY A 456 -3.72 1.09 8.70
CA GLY A 456 -3.17 1.15 7.36
C GLY A 456 -3.13 -0.22 6.67
N ALA A 457 -3.84 -0.35 5.55
CA ALA A 457 -3.75 -1.53 4.69
C ALA A 457 -2.43 -1.55 3.89
N ASN A 458 -1.91 -2.75 3.63
CA ASN A 458 -0.62 -2.97 2.95
C ASN A 458 0.53 -2.18 3.62
N ALA A 459 1.45 -1.57 2.88
CA ALA A 459 2.66 -0.95 3.45
C ALA A 459 3.31 0.05 2.48
N ALA A 460 4.22 0.88 2.99
CA ALA A 460 4.86 1.97 2.25
C ALA A 460 5.47 1.54 0.91
N LEU A 461 6.18 0.41 0.86
CA LEU A 461 6.83 -0.05 -0.39
C LEU A 461 5.87 -0.81 -1.34
N LEU A 462 4.60 -0.92 -0.96
CA LEU A 462 3.46 -1.33 -1.80
C LEU A 462 2.54 -0.15 -2.16
N ASP A 463 2.86 1.09 -1.77
CA ASP A 463 2.10 2.28 -2.18
C ASP A 463 2.13 2.46 -3.71
N ILE A 464 1.03 2.91 -4.30
CA ILE A 464 0.94 3.12 -5.76
C ILE A 464 1.94 4.16 -6.30
N ASP A 465 2.22 5.21 -5.53
CA ASP A 465 3.11 6.31 -5.95
C ASP A 465 4.55 6.15 -5.42
N PHE A 466 4.70 5.53 -4.24
CA PHE A 466 5.99 5.44 -3.51
C PHE A 466 6.54 4.02 -3.35
N GLY A 467 5.83 2.99 -3.81
CA GLY A 467 6.30 1.61 -3.76
C GLY A 467 7.23 1.22 -4.91
N THR A 468 7.65 -0.04 -4.95
CA THR A 468 8.46 -0.57 -6.06
C THR A 468 7.61 -0.83 -7.32
N TYR A 469 7.13 0.25 -7.95
CA TYR A 469 6.27 0.21 -9.13
C TYR A 469 6.92 -0.61 -10.27
N PRO A 470 6.17 -1.47 -10.99
CA PRO A 470 4.72 -1.69 -10.92
C PRO A 470 4.28 -2.71 -9.85
N PHE A 471 5.19 -3.25 -9.05
CA PHE A 471 4.93 -4.33 -8.09
C PHE A 471 4.44 -3.77 -6.74
N VAL A 472 3.26 -3.16 -6.80
CA VAL A 472 2.61 -2.37 -5.74
C VAL A 472 1.10 -2.66 -5.72
N THR A 473 0.37 -2.15 -4.72
CA THR A 473 -1.09 -2.12 -4.76
C THR A 473 -1.59 -0.82 -5.41
N SER A 474 -2.89 -0.72 -5.67
CA SER A 474 -3.49 0.40 -6.41
C SER A 474 -3.99 1.55 -5.53
N SER A 475 -3.38 1.76 -4.36
CA SER A 475 -3.82 2.74 -3.36
C SER A 475 -2.66 3.29 -2.52
N ASN A 476 -2.83 4.46 -1.92
CA ASN A 476 -1.82 5.06 -1.07
C ASN A 476 -1.79 4.41 0.33
N CYS A 477 -0.77 3.60 0.57
CA CYS A 477 -0.48 2.91 1.84
C CYS A 477 0.34 3.77 2.81
N THR A 478 0.67 4.99 2.40
CA THR A 478 1.37 6.02 3.18
C THR A 478 0.42 6.97 3.90
N VAL A 479 0.95 7.84 4.78
CA VAL A 479 0.17 8.76 5.64
C VAL A 479 -0.76 9.70 4.85
N GLY A 480 -0.42 10.06 3.61
CA GLY A 480 -1.29 10.83 2.72
C GLY A 480 -2.63 10.14 2.43
N GLY A 481 -2.62 8.80 2.37
CA GLY A 481 -3.82 7.97 2.21
C GLY A 481 -4.81 8.05 3.37
N VAL A 482 -4.36 8.46 4.57
CA VAL A 482 -5.24 8.73 5.72
C VAL A 482 -6.10 9.96 5.44
N CYS A 483 -5.49 11.04 4.96
CA CYS A 483 -6.17 12.31 4.69
C CYS A 483 -7.17 12.15 3.53
N THR A 484 -6.73 11.57 2.40
CA THR A 484 -7.58 11.38 1.22
C THR A 484 -8.61 10.26 1.39
N GLY A 485 -8.29 9.22 2.16
CA GLY A 485 -9.14 8.05 2.37
C GLY A 485 -10.20 8.20 3.47
N LEU A 486 -10.08 9.22 4.32
CA LEU A 486 -11.06 9.55 5.37
C LEU A 486 -11.70 10.95 5.22
N GLY A 487 -11.21 11.80 4.31
CA GLY A 487 -11.75 13.15 4.07
C GLY A 487 -11.37 14.18 5.15
N MET A 488 -10.22 14.00 5.81
CA MET A 488 -9.77 14.82 6.94
C MET A 488 -8.49 15.63 6.61
N PRO A 489 -8.28 16.81 7.21
CA PRO A 489 -7.09 17.61 6.96
C PRO A 489 -5.86 17.07 7.71
N PRO A 490 -4.62 17.27 7.21
CA PRO A 490 -3.39 16.80 7.87
C PRO A 490 -3.19 17.32 9.30
N GLN A 491 -3.83 18.43 9.65
CA GLN A 491 -3.77 19.04 10.99
C GLN A 491 -4.38 18.15 12.10
N ASN A 492 -5.27 17.23 11.73
CA ASN A 492 -5.86 16.23 12.62
C ASN A 492 -5.06 14.91 12.66
N VAL A 493 -3.90 14.81 12.00
CA VAL A 493 -2.98 13.67 12.19
C VAL A 493 -2.18 13.89 13.48
N GLY A 494 -2.12 12.85 14.32
CA GLY A 494 -1.36 12.80 15.56
C GLY A 494 -0.14 11.90 15.41
N GLU A 495 -0.06 10.88 16.26
CA GLU A 495 1.00 9.88 16.22
C GLU A 495 0.92 9.02 14.96
N VAL A 496 2.07 8.76 14.33
CA VAL A 496 2.18 7.93 13.12
C VAL A 496 3.20 6.84 13.40
N TYR A 497 2.71 5.65 13.71
CA TYR A 497 3.54 4.52 14.11
C TYR A 497 3.97 3.67 12.91
N GLY A 498 5.27 3.62 12.67
CA GLY A 498 5.88 2.78 11.64
C GLY A 498 6.11 1.36 12.16
N VAL A 499 5.36 0.38 11.65
CA VAL A 499 5.56 -1.03 12.00
C VAL A 499 6.66 -1.61 11.10
N VAL A 500 7.74 -2.01 11.74
CA VAL A 500 8.99 -2.50 11.13
C VAL A 500 9.23 -3.91 11.63
N LYS A 501 9.45 -4.87 10.75
CA LYS A 501 9.92 -6.20 11.15
C LYS A 501 11.44 -6.19 11.26
N ALA A 502 12.01 -6.87 12.25
CA ALA A 502 13.46 -6.96 12.52
C ALA A 502 14.28 -7.60 11.37
N TYR A 503 13.61 -8.11 10.34
CA TYR A 503 14.18 -8.53 9.06
C TYR A 503 13.16 -8.24 7.96
N THR A 504 13.58 -8.24 6.70
CA THR A 504 12.72 -7.83 5.59
C THR A 504 12.09 -9.04 4.91
N THR A 505 10.86 -8.89 4.40
CA THR A 505 10.21 -9.90 3.56
C THR A 505 9.46 -9.27 2.40
N ARG A 506 9.30 -10.02 1.31
CA ARG A 506 8.52 -9.61 0.13
C ARG A 506 7.64 -10.76 -0.37
N VAL A 507 6.38 -10.44 -0.69
CA VAL A 507 5.49 -11.32 -1.49
C VAL A 507 5.58 -10.87 -2.95
N GLY A 508 5.54 -11.83 -3.88
CA GLY A 508 5.62 -11.54 -5.31
C GLY A 508 7.04 -11.28 -5.82
N ILE A 509 7.14 -10.94 -7.11
CA ILE A 509 8.42 -10.68 -7.78
C ILE A 509 8.88 -9.24 -7.56
N GLY A 510 10.08 -8.92 -8.07
CA GLY A 510 10.64 -7.57 -8.08
C GLY A 510 11.82 -7.36 -7.15
N ALA A 511 12.45 -6.20 -7.24
CA ALA A 511 13.70 -5.89 -6.56
C ALA A 511 13.59 -6.04 -5.03
N PHE A 512 14.62 -6.65 -4.42
CA PHE A 512 14.70 -6.83 -2.99
C PHE A 512 16.19 -6.82 -2.57
N PRO A 513 16.79 -5.63 -2.35
CA PRO A 513 18.24 -5.49 -2.20
C PRO A 513 18.89 -6.31 -1.08
N THR A 514 18.17 -6.58 0.00
CA THR A 514 18.65 -7.40 1.13
C THR A 514 18.21 -8.86 1.11
N GLU A 515 17.62 -9.35 0.01
CA GLU A 515 17.22 -10.75 -0.12
C GLU A 515 18.36 -11.72 0.16
N GLN A 516 18.06 -12.83 0.83
CA GLN A 516 19.00 -13.91 1.10
C GLN A 516 18.47 -15.21 0.47
N ASP A 517 18.75 -15.42 -0.82
CA ASP A 517 18.44 -16.69 -1.51
C ASP A 517 19.48 -17.77 -1.14
N ASN A 518 19.49 -18.11 0.16
CA ASN A 518 20.42 -19.03 0.82
C ASN A 518 19.87 -19.44 2.20
N GLU A 519 20.63 -20.25 2.95
CA GLU A 519 20.29 -20.80 4.27
C GLU A 519 19.79 -19.75 5.28
N ILE A 520 20.29 -18.50 5.24
CA ILE A 520 19.82 -17.41 6.11
C ILE A 520 18.35 -17.07 5.80
N GLY A 521 17.99 -16.94 4.52
CA GLY A 521 16.62 -16.65 4.11
C GLY A 521 15.68 -17.81 4.40
N GLU A 522 16.13 -19.05 4.26
CA GLU A 522 15.36 -20.24 4.65
C GLU A 522 15.14 -20.31 6.17
N LEU A 523 16.14 -19.96 6.97
CA LEU A 523 16.04 -19.91 8.43
C LEU A 523 15.08 -18.79 8.90
N LEU A 524 15.18 -17.59 8.31
CA LEU A 524 14.25 -16.48 8.55
C LEU A 524 12.81 -16.86 8.15
N GLN A 525 12.64 -17.49 6.97
CA GLN A 525 11.35 -17.95 6.46
C GLN A 525 10.72 -19.00 7.39
N THR A 526 11.51 -19.97 7.85
CA THR A 526 11.05 -21.09 8.67
C THR A 526 10.71 -20.64 10.09
N ARG A 527 11.63 -19.95 10.77
CA ARG A 527 11.39 -19.42 12.14
C ARG A 527 10.25 -18.40 12.13
N GLY A 528 10.29 -17.43 11.20
CA GLY A 528 9.30 -16.37 11.07
C GLY A 528 7.91 -16.83 10.59
N ARG A 529 7.78 -18.11 10.21
CA ARG A 529 6.63 -18.74 9.53
C ARG A 529 6.14 -17.89 8.36
N GLU A 530 7.05 -17.54 7.47
CA GLU A 530 6.80 -16.60 6.38
C GLU A 530 6.16 -17.27 5.15
N PHE A 531 4.91 -17.66 5.35
CA PHE A 531 3.99 -18.20 4.36
C PHE A 531 2.69 -17.37 4.35
N GLY A 532 2.08 -17.19 3.18
CA GLY A 532 0.78 -16.54 3.06
C GLY A 532 -0.34 -17.42 3.62
N VAL A 533 -1.14 -16.90 4.57
CA VAL A 533 -2.14 -17.70 5.32
C VAL A 533 -3.17 -18.36 4.39
N THR A 534 -3.70 -17.61 3.42
CA THR A 534 -4.73 -18.10 2.48
C THR A 534 -4.15 -18.89 1.30
N THR A 535 -2.88 -18.68 0.94
CA THR A 535 -2.30 -19.15 -0.34
C THR A 535 -1.16 -20.15 -0.19
N GLY A 536 -0.66 -20.38 1.03
CA GLY A 536 0.54 -21.19 1.30
C GLY A 536 1.84 -20.63 0.73
N ARG A 537 1.82 -19.51 -0.01
CA ARG A 537 2.97 -19.01 -0.77
C ARG A 537 4.10 -18.59 0.18
N LYS A 538 5.28 -19.21 0.03
CA LYS A 538 6.55 -18.78 0.64
C LYS A 538 6.79 -17.29 0.35
N ARG A 539 7.13 -16.51 1.39
CA ARG A 539 7.65 -15.14 1.21
C ARG A 539 9.16 -15.19 1.00
N ARG A 540 9.65 -14.30 0.13
CA ARG A 540 11.07 -13.99 0.00
C ARG A 540 11.53 -13.32 1.29
N CYS A 541 12.70 -13.70 1.81
CA CYS A 541 13.22 -13.24 3.10
C CYS A 541 14.62 -12.65 2.94
N GLY A 542 14.96 -11.68 3.78
CA GLY A 542 16.21 -10.94 3.66
C GLY A 542 16.52 -10.13 4.92
N TRP A 543 17.73 -9.57 4.98
CA TRP A 543 18.17 -8.78 6.12
C TRP A 543 17.36 -7.49 6.29
N LEU A 544 17.44 -6.88 7.48
CA LEU A 544 16.92 -5.54 7.69
C LEU A 544 17.63 -4.54 6.78
N ASP A 545 16.87 -3.60 6.20
CA ASP A 545 17.37 -2.59 5.28
C ASP A 545 16.96 -1.21 5.82
N LEU A 546 17.93 -0.40 6.18
CA LEU A 546 17.70 0.94 6.73
C LEU A 546 17.60 2.01 5.64
N VAL A 547 18.01 1.73 4.40
CA VAL A 547 17.87 2.68 3.28
C VAL A 547 16.40 2.79 2.91
N LEU A 548 15.70 1.66 2.81
CA LEU A 548 14.25 1.66 2.56
C LEU A 548 13.44 2.16 3.76
N LEU A 549 13.90 1.96 5.01
CA LEU A 549 13.24 2.54 6.19
C LEU A 549 13.44 4.05 6.31
N LYS A 550 14.64 4.58 5.98
CA LYS A 550 14.88 6.03 5.87
C LYS A 550 13.94 6.63 4.82
N TYR A 551 13.83 6.01 3.65
CA TYR A 551 12.88 6.41 2.60
C TYR A 551 11.41 6.35 3.06
N ALA A 552 10.99 5.26 3.70
CA ALA A 552 9.63 5.15 4.25
C ALA A 552 9.34 6.22 5.32
N HIS A 553 10.31 6.58 6.16
CA HIS A 553 10.16 7.68 7.12
C HIS A 553 10.04 9.05 6.43
N MET A 554 10.85 9.34 5.40
CA MET A 554 10.78 10.61 4.65
C MET A 554 9.38 10.92 4.11
N ILE A 555 8.60 9.89 3.76
CA ILE A 555 7.23 10.03 3.26
C ILE A 555 6.19 10.08 4.39
N ASN A 556 6.37 9.28 5.44
CA ASN A 556 5.34 9.05 6.45
C ASN A 556 5.49 9.88 7.74
N GLY A 557 6.68 10.44 8.00
CA GLY A 557 6.95 11.23 9.21
C GLY A 557 6.73 10.45 10.50
N PHE A 558 7.16 9.19 10.56
CA PHE A 558 6.92 8.31 11.72
C PHE A 558 7.36 8.97 13.04
N THR A 559 6.46 9.02 14.02
CA THR A 559 6.75 9.60 15.35
C THR A 559 7.42 8.60 16.29
N ALA A 560 7.09 7.31 16.14
CA ALA A 560 7.81 6.21 16.75
C ALA A 560 7.66 4.91 15.91
N LEU A 561 8.49 3.91 16.21
CA LEU A 561 8.47 2.60 15.55
C LEU A 561 7.95 1.49 16.46
N ALA A 562 7.35 0.46 15.84
CA ALA A 562 7.08 -0.83 16.45
C ALA A 562 7.95 -1.89 15.77
N LEU A 563 8.99 -2.37 16.44
CA LEU A 563 9.94 -3.36 15.93
C LEU A 563 9.45 -4.78 16.23
N THR A 564 8.97 -5.52 15.23
CA THR A 564 8.32 -6.83 15.42
C THR A 564 9.22 -8.01 15.04
N LYS A 565 8.88 -9.18 15.58
CA LYS A 565 9.55 -10.47 15.32
C LYS A 565 11.05 -10.46 15.63
N LEU A 566 11.46 -9.78 16.71
CA LEU A 566 12.87 -9.75 17.14
C LEU A 566 13.35 -11.15 17.56
N ASP A 567 12.44 -11.95 18.14
CA ASP A 567 12.60 -13.36 18.53
C ASP A 567 13.04 -14.29 17.38
N ILE A 568 12.83 -13.87 16.13
CA ILE A 568 13.26 -14.66 14.97
C ILE A 568 14.78 -14.61 14.80
N LEU A 569 15.44 -13.55 15.28
CA LEU A 569 16.88 -13.36 15.19
C LEU A 569 17.68 -14.06 16.31
N ASP A 570 17.00 -14.66 17.30
CA ASP A 570 17.60 -15.29 18.49
C ASP A 570 18.67 -16.36 18.21
N MET A 571 18.65 -16.99 17.03
CA MET A 571 19.56 -18.09 16.66
C MET A 571 20.79 -17.64 15.84
N PHE A 572 20.95 -16.35 15.57
CA PHE A 572 22.05 -15.85 14.76
C PHE A 572 23.26 -15.46 15.63
N THR A 573 24.45 -15.92 15.22
CA THR A 573 25.74 -15.48 15.76
C THR A 573 26.10 -14.06 15.30
N GLU A 574 25.80 -13.75 14.04
CA GLU A 574 25.96 -12.44 13.42
C GLU A 574 24.69 -12.06 12.65
N ILE A 575 24.30 -10.80 12.77
CA ILE A 575 23.14 -10.23 12.08
C ILE A 575 23.65 -9.11 11.16
N LYS A 576 23.29 -9.15 9.88
CA LYS A 576 23.63 -8.09 8.93
C LYS A 576 22.46 -7.12 8.76
N VAL A 577 22.78 -5.85 8.57
CA VAL A 577 21.81 -4.78 8.32
C VAL A 577 22.32 -3.93 7.16
N GLY A 578 21.50 -3.75 6.13
CA GLY A 578 21.81 -2.87 4.99
C GLY A 578 21.75 -1.40 5.42
N VAL A 579 22.84 -0.66 5.27
CA VAL A 579 22.96 0.73 5.74
C VAL A 579 23.09 1.77 4.62
N ALA A 580 23.58 1.36 3.46
CA ALA A 580 23.71 2.20 2.27
C ALA A 580 23.58 1.36 0.99
N TYR A 581 23.12 2.00 -0.09
CA TYR A 581 23.13 1.43 -1.43
C TYR A 581 24.29 2.02 -2.23
N LYS A 582 24.95 1.17 -3.03
CA LYS A 582 25.98 1.55 -3.99
C LYS A 582 25.52 1.16 -5.40
N LEU A 583 25.70 2.04 -6.38
CA LEU A 583 25.35 1.81 -7.79
C LEU A 583 26.56 2.17 -8.66
N ASP A 584 26.94 1.25 -9.56
CA ASP A 584 28.02 1.40 -10.55
C ASP A 584 29.40 1.87 -10.00
N GLY A 585 29.60 1.83 -8.68
CA GLY A 585 30.80 2.30 -8.00
C GLY A 585 30.53 3.21 -6.81
N GLU A 586 29.46 4.00 -6.85
CA GLU A 586 29.23 5.15 -5.96
C GLU A 586 28.08 4.93 -4.98
N ILE A 587 28.17 5.53 -3.77
CA ILE A 587 27.09 5.46 -2.77
C ILE A 587 25.97 6.44 -3.16
N ILE A 588 24.75 5.94 -3.28
CA ILE A 588 23.58 6.76 -3.62
C ILE A 588 22.82 7.18 -2.35
N PRO A 589 22.40 8.47 -2.22
CA PRO A 589 21.70 8.97 -1.04
C PRO A 589 20.18 8.77 -1.09
N HIS A 590 19.66 8.03 -2.07
CA HIS A 590 18.23 7.90 -2.34
C HIS A 590 17.85 6.44 -2.66
N PHE A 591 16.58 6.10 -2.49
CA PHE A 591 16.01 4.83 -2.93
C PHE A 591 15.64 4.91 -4.43
N PRO A 592 16.21 4.06 -5.32
CA PRO A 592 15.88 4.11 -6.75
C PRO A 592 14.42 3.81 -7.06
N ALA A 593 13.73 4.75 -7.69
CA ALA A 593 12.34 4.58 -8.14
C ALA A 593 12.21 3.65 -9.36
N ASN A 594 13.27 3.48 -10.17
CA ASN A 594 13.25 2.53 -11.28
C ASN A 594 13.66 1.13 -10.82
N GLN A 595 12.78 0.15 -11.06
CA GLN A 595 12.96 -1.25 -10.70
C GLN A 595 14.28 -1.86 -11.18
N GLU A 596 14.70 -1.60 -12.42
CA GLU A 596 15.89 -2.20 -13.02
C GLU A 596 17.18 -1.45 -12.67
N VAL A 597 17.07 -0.31 -11.98
CA VAL A 597 18.16 0.33 -11.23
C VAL A 597 18.23 -0.22 -9.80
N LEU A 598 17.08 -0.40 -9.15
CA LEU A 598 16.98 -1.01 -7.81
C LEU A 598 17.48 -2.47 -7.80
N ASN A 599 17.30 -3.21 -8.90
CA ASN A 599 17.87 -4.55 -9.11
C ASN A 599 19.41 -4.57 -9.22
N LYS A 600 20.08 -3.42 -9.39
CA LYS A 600 21.55 -3.32 -9.57
C LYS A 600 22.29 -2.80 -8.34
N VAL A 601 21.60 -2.41 -7.27
CA VAL A 601 22.28 -1.82 -6.10
C VAL A 601 23.07 -2.88 -5.33
N GLU A 602 24.35 -2.61 -5.11
CA GLU A 602 25.16 -3.32 -4.13
C GLU A 602 24.81 -2.79 -2.74
N VAL A 603 24.25 -3.62 -1.87
CA VAL A 603 23.98 -3.22 -0.48
C VAL A 603 25.26 -3.28 0.35
N GLN A 604 25.59 -2.16 0.99
CA GLN A 604 26.61 -2.13 2.05
C GLN A 604 25.97 -2.54 3.37
N TYR A 605 26.55 -3.55 4.00
CA TYR A 605 26.05 -4.11 5.26
C TYR A 605 26.93 -3.70 6.45
N LYS A 606 26.29 -3.37 7.56
CA LYS A 606 26.91 -3.42 8.89
C LYS A 606 26.62 -4.77 9.50
N THR A 607 27.65 -5.49 9.94
CA THR A 607 27.50 -6.70 10.76
C THR A 607 27.41 -6.29 12.24
N LEU A 608 26.48 -6.91 12.96
CA LEU A 608 26.31 -6.79 14.40
C LEU A 608 26.39 -8.19 15.04
N PRO A 609 26.92 -8.32 16.27
CA PRO A 609 26.85 -9.59 16.99
C PRO A 609 25.38 -9.90 17.34
N GLY A 610 24.95 -11.12 17.12
CA GLY A 610 23.66 -11.62 17.62
C GLY A 610 23.74 -12.04 19.09
N TRP A 611 22.70 -12.70 19.61
CA TRP A 611 22.58 -12.99 21.04
C TRP A 611 22.41 -14.47 21.41
N ASN A 612 22.14 -15.38 20.47
CA ASN A 612 22.08 -16.84 20.71
C ASN A 612 21.26 -17.26 21.96
N THR A 613 20.16 -16.54 22.23
CA THR A 613 19.38 -16.60 23.48
C THR A 613 17.91 -16.37 23.15
N ASP A 614 17.00 -17.19 23.68
CA ASP A 614 15.54 -17.01 23.54
C ASP A 614 15.07 -15.77 24.31
N ILE A 615 14.49 -14.79 23.59
CA ILE A 615 13.95 -13.55 24.19
C ILE A 615 12.43 -13.56 24.33
N SER A 616 11.74 -14.65 23.97
CA SER A 616 10.26 -14.68 23.84
C SER A 616 9.49 -14.44 25.14
N ASN A 617 10.15 -14.67 26.28
CA ASN A 617 9.61 -14.44 27.62
C ASN A 617 9.93 -13.05 28.19
N ALA A 618 10.75 -12.23 27.51
CA ALA A 618 11.03 -10.85 27.95
C ALA A 618 9.78 -9.96 27.89
N ARG A 619 9.61 -9.11 28.90
CA ARG A 619 8.50 -8.15 29.05
C ARG A 619 8.99 -6.73 29.32
N THR A 620 10.24 -6.53 29.79
CA THR A 620 10.88 -5.20 29.80
C THR A 620 12.15 -5.16 28.96
N PHE A 621 12.52 -3.97 28.48
CA PHE A 621 13.74 -3.75 27.68
C PHE A 621 15.03 -4.16 28.40
N LYS A 622 15.03 -4.21 29.74
CA LYS A 622 16.18 -4.59 30.56
C LYS A 622 16.44 -6.11 30.57
N GLU A 623 15.41 -6.92 30.27
CA GLU A 623 15.53 -8.38 30.18
C GLU A 623 16.10 -8.84 28.83
N LEU A 624 16.10 -7.96 27.81
CA LEU A 624 16.72 -8.26 26.53
C LEU A 624 18.24 -8.38 26.68
N PRO A 625 18.89 -9.39 26.06
CA PRO A 625 20.34 -9.48 25.99
C PRO A 625 20.97 -8.20 25.45
N ILE A 626 22.19 -7.86 25.90
CA ILE A 626 22.84 -6.58 25.53
C ILE A 626 22.97 -6.39 24.01
N ASN A 627 23.19 -7.46 23.25
CA ASN A 627 23.26 -7.39 21.79
C ASN A 627 21.88 -7.15 21.14
N ALA A 628 20.78 -7.66 21.73
CA ALA A 628 19.42 -7.34 21.30
C ALA A 628 19.06 -5.88 21.62
N GLN A 629 19.43 -5.38 22.80
CA GLN A 629 19.28 -3.95 23.13
C GLN A 629 20.08 -3.06 22.16
N ASN A 630 21.31 -3.45 21.82
CA ASN A 630 22.16 -2.71 20.90
C ASN A 630 21.66 -2.80 19.44
N TYR A 631 20.98 -3.89 19.06
CA TYR A 631 20.30 -4.00 17.76
C TYR A 631 19.15 -2.99 17.64
N VAL A 632 18.33 -2.85 18.70
CA VAL A 632 17.26 -1.85 18.77
C VAL A 632 17.84 -0.44 18.70
N ARG A 633 18.80 -0.11 19.58
CA ARG A 633 19.46 1.20 19.61
C ARG A 633 20.09 1.56 18.27
N PHE A 634 20.71 0.61 17.58
CA PHE A 634 21.31 0.86 16.27
C PHE A 634 20.27 1.28 15.22
N ILE A 635 19.05 0.75 15.28
CA ILE A 635 17.94 1.18 14.42
C ILE A 635 17.49 2.61 14.80
N GLU A 636 17.39 2.91 16.10
CA GLU A 636 17.05 4.25 16.59
C GLU A 636 18.12 5.29 16.19
N ASP A 637 19.41 4.97 16.36
CA ASP A 637 20.56 5.82 16.02
C ASP A 637 20.63 6.10 14.51
N GLU A 638 20.43 5.10 13.66
CA GLU A 638 20.48 5.25 12.20
C GLU A 638 19.27 5.97 11.62
N LEU A 639 18.07 5.74 12.16
CA LEU A 639 16.84 6.35 11.65
C LEU A 639 16.50 7.69 12.29
N GLN A 640 17.03 7.97 13.50
CA GLN A 640 16.63 9.08 14.37
C GLN A 640 15.13 9.06 14.74
N ILE A 641 14.58 7.86 14.91
CA ILE A 641 13.18 7.60 15.30
C ILE A 641 13.18 6.66 16.52
N PRO A 642 12.49 6.96 17.63
CA PRO A 642 12.46 6.09 18.79
C PRO A 642 11.62 4.81 18.56
N VAL A 643 12.03 3.70 19.15
CA VAL A 643 11.26 2.44 19.15
C VAL A 643 10.35 2.42 20.38
N LYS A 644 9.03 2.53 20.17
CA LYS A 644 8.04 2.52 21.26
C LYS A 644 7.68 1.10 21.69
N TRP A 645 7.68 0.15 20.77
CA TRP A 645 7.35 -1.26 21.04
C TRP A 645 8.33 -2.24 20.39
N ILE A 646 8.60 -3.35 21.08
CA ILE A 646 9.36 -4.50 20.57
C ILE A 646 8.52 -5.78 20.69
N GLY A 647 8.22 -6.40 19.56
CA GLY A 647 7.54 -7.69 19.49
C GLY A 647 8.51 -8.85 19.59
N VAL A 648 8.41 -9.62 20.67
CA VAL A 648 9.21 -10.82 20.98
C VAL A 648 8.36 -12.10 20.90
N GLY A 649 7.49 -12.18 19.89
CA GLY A 649 6.64 -13.35 19.65
C GLY A 649 5.17 -13.04 19.36
N LYS A 650 4.35 -14.08 19.31
CA LYS A 650 2.96 -14.02 18.80
C LYS A 650 1.95 -13.41 19.75
N SER A 651 1.94 -13.82 21.03
CA SER A 651 0.93 -13.37 22.01
C SER A 651 0.91 -11.85 22.13
N ARG A 652 -0.27 -11.25 22.37
CA ARG A 652 -0.44 -9.82 22.67
C ARG A 652 0.57 -9.36 23.74
N GLU A 653 0.78 -10.19 24.76
CA GLU A 653 1.73 -9.97 25.88
C GLU A 653 3.21 -10.02 25.49
N SER A 654 3.58 -10.67 24.38
CA SER A 654 4.96 -10.72 23.86
C SER A 654 5.34 -9.40 23.18
N MET A 655 5.06 -8.27 23.82
CA MET A 655 5.17 -6.92 23.28
C MET A 655 5.71 -6.00 24.38
N ILE A 656 7.00 -5.73 24.35
CA ILE A 656 7.68 -4.82 25.29
C ILE A 656 7.33 -3.39 24.87
N GLN A 657 6.82 -2.58 25.78
CA GLN A 657 6.64 -1.13 25.57
C GLN A 657 7.75 -0.36 26.31
N LEU A 658 8.34 0.65 25.65
CA LEU A 658 9.46 1.42 26.21
C LEU A 658 9.01 2.74 26.87
N PHE A 659 7.95 3.36 26.33
CA PHE A 659 7.32 4.61 26.77
C PHE A 659 5.90 4.72 26.18
#